data_AF-A0A0R3UG16-F1
#
_entry.id   AF-A0A0R3UG16-F1
#
_cell.length_a   1.000
_cell.length_b   1.000
_cell.length_c   1.000
_cell.angle_alpha   90.00
_cell.angle_beta   90.00
_cell.angle_gamma   90.00
#
_symmetry.space_group_name_H-M   'P 1'
#
loop_
_entity.id
_entity.type
_entity.pdbx_description
1 polymer ?
#
loop_
_entity_poly.entity_id
_entity_poly.type
_entity_poly.pdbx_seq_one_letter_code
_entity_poly.pdbx_strand_id
1 'polypeptide(L)'
;MRGELEKSNTNSSKFADATSDKKLSDNLHETQLLNRQIHQHTEELKKRCDEIQDKLNREIGMPIKSEKEVVIKENQEKDEALDKLKAEIRKWEDRFIDAGEMFEACKQANQFQPFSSSGDLALLNNPTTDHRSDLFEYITELYRQVKSQSEELDKLKKAVYQSEGESTPASRPSLTQPFQVDGIMTAEPELSKLSLPSFPRVTRAHWQDRNFEAMVIMDGTDLGIHKKEKLFSVHYLTIANIDDFMGGGKPLLHQVGPYTYEQSTSKYALNIFPQNGTVRYADKNILRFIPERSVGLESDVLVVLNLGYVAIANNAGKNRNIDFVADFIIRHYYHSQLFLNKTVYEMIWGYEDPALKFINKFIRIRTVIGLYAGKNNSVGPSLEVNDGVKNSNRVGQILSLNGLRELSVWKTPSANQINGSDGSLFPPFLDPTSFVQVFSADICRSLRFHPISEPEIVDINSIPTLRFLLSKQTFLSPEEYPDNQGFCLDYPKCPKSGIIDMRTCMEGAPIAISLPHFNGADRSYLDAVIGMHPRDDMDISLYIEPQTGVILQALQLIQANAIIYQNPNFPQLAHLKDVTYLPIGYSNTSIYVNEAVFQTLMSTLIIPQLSVKIAAWLMVSAGLVSLAVTLSMHFWTRQKTLVVDGGNESTPLLVECPSYSSSDCPPNNFCQSPPEARCSSHSLGSHISAQEQEMEDRLKEGV
;
A
#
# COMPACT_ATOMS: atom_id res chain seq x y z
N MET A 1 -44.10 12.90 -15.51
CA MET A 1 -44.25 13.86 -16.63
C MET A 1 -43.14 13.80 -17.68
N ARG A 2 -41.88 13.45 -17.36
CA ARG A 2 -40.86 13.21 -18.42
C ARG A 2 -41.06 11.90 -19.20
N GLY A 3 -41.81 10.93 -18.66
CA GLY A 3 -42.15 9.65 -19.32
C GLY A 3 -43.38 9.65 -20.24
N GLU A 4 -44.11 10.77 -20.37
CA GLU A 4 -45.25 10.87 -21.32
C GLU A 4 -44.92 11.68 -22.58
N LEU A 5 -43.81 12.42 -22.58
CA LEU A 5 -43.33 13.18 -23.74
C LEU A 5 -42.54 12.34 -24.76
N GLU A 6 -42.05 11.15 -24.38
CA GLU A 6 -41.32 10.26 -25.28
C GLU A 6 -42.23 9.31 -26.09
N LYS A 7 -43.52 9.20 -25.75
CA LYS A 7 -44.50 8.40 -26.52
C LYS A 7 -45.17 9.17 -27.65
N SER A 8 -44.92 10.48 -27.78
CA SER A 8 -45.51 11.31 -28.85
C SER A 8 -44.62 11.44 -30.09
N ASN A 9 -43.33 11.07 -30.02
CA ASN A 9 -42.36 11.31 -31.10
C ASN A 9 -42.17 10.14 -32.09
N THR A 10 -42.93 9.05 -31.94
CA THR A 10 -42.81 7.85 -32.79
C THR A 10 -43.91 7.69 -33.85
N ASN A 11 -44.75 8.70 -34.10
CA ASN A 11 -45.82 8.63 -35.12
C ASN A 11 -45.88 9.81 -36.10
N SER A 12 -44.80 10.57 -36.28
CA SER A 12 -44.72 11.67 -37.25
C SER A 12 -43.74 11.37 -38.39
N SER A 13 -44.02 10.34 -39.17
CA SER A 13 -43.41 10.17 -40.51
C SER A 13 -44.41 9.53 -41.48
N LYS A 14 -45.48 10.25 -41.81
CA LYS A 14 -46.27 10.07 -43.03
C LYS A 14 -47.32 11.19 -43.15
N PHE A 15 -47.50 11.65 -44.38
CA PHE A 15 -48.46 12.67 -44.86
C PHE A 15 -48.01 14.13 -44.81
N ALA A 16 -47.36 14.55 -45.91
CA ALA A 16 -47.57 15.86 -46.48
C ALA A 16 -48.97 15.89 -47.15
N ASP A 17 -49.82 16.88 -46.87
CA ASP A 17 -50.07 18.03 -47.77
C ASP A 17 -51.26 18.90 -47.30
N ALA A 18 -51.14 20.21 -47.53
CA ALA A 18 -52.15 21.28 -47.60
C ALA A 18 -53.38 21.31 -46.66
N THR A 19 -53.24 21.92 -45.47
CA THR A 19 -54.28 22.79 -44.83
C THR A 19 -53.67 23.55 -43.65
N SER A 20 -52.58 24.28 -43.89
CA SER A 20 -51.94 25.14 -42.90
C SER A 20 -52.36 26.57 -43.15
N ASP A 21 -53.10 27.16 -42.21
CA ASP A 21 -52.91 28.56 -41.80
C ASP A 21 -53.89 28.92 -40.68
N LYS A 22 -55.12 28.39 -40.71
CA LYS A 22 -56.09 28.65 -39.63
C LYS A 22 -55.81 27.85 -38.35
N LYS A 23 -55.39 26.59 -38.50
CA LYS A 23 -55.04 25.69 -37.36
C LYS A 23 -53.72 26.09 -36.67
N LEU A 24 -52.82 26.78 -37.37
CA LEU A 24 -51.53 27.21 -36.84
C LEU A 24 -51.67 28.42 -35.90
N SER A 25 -52.59 29.33 -36.22
CA SER A 25 -52.89 30.51 -35.39
C SER A 25 -53.52 30.13 -34.05
N ASP A 26 -54.48 29.20 -34.05
CA ASP A 26 -55.18 28.80 -32.83
C ASP A 26 -54.25 28.00 -31.88
N ASN A 27 -53.40 27.13 -32.44
CA ASN A 27 -52.38 26.41 -31.69
C ASN A 27 -51.33 27.35 -31.09
N LEU A 28 -50.94 28.43 -31.79
CA LEU A 28 -49.99 29.40 -31.28
C LEU A 28 -50.55 30.16 -30.06
N HIS A 29 -51.86 30.44 -30.05
CA HIS A 29 -52.51 31.14 -28.95
C HIS A 29 -52.62 30.27 -27.69
N GLU A 30 -53.00 28.99 -27.83
CA GLU A 30 -53.01 28.03 -26.71
C GLU A 30 -51.61 27.78 -26.16
N THR A 31 -50.60 27.68 -27.02
CA THR A 31 -49.20 27.49 -26.59
C THR A 31 -48.67 28.70 -25.81
N GLN A 32 -49.05 29.92 -26.21
CA GLN A 32 -48.70 31.14 -25.47
C GLN A 32 -49.43 31.24 -24.12
N LEU A 33 -50.67 30.77 -24.03
CA LEU A 33 -51.43 30.76 -22.77
C LEU A 33 -50.83 29.75 -21.78
N LEU A 34 -50.47 28.56 -22.26
CA LEU A 34 -49.84 27.51 -21.46
C LEU A 34 -48.47 27.95 -20.95
N ASN A 35 -47.66 28.60 -21.79
CA ASN A 35 -46.35 29.11 -21.37
C ASN A 35 -46.46 30.20 -20.29
N ARG A 36 -47.49 31.05 -20.32
CA ARG A 36 -47.73 32.02 -19.24
C ARG A 36 -48.11 31.34 -17.93
N GLN A 37 -48.93 30.29 -17.98
CA GLN A 37 -49.31 29.53 -16.79
C GLN A 37 -48.11 28.79 -16.18
N ILE A 38 -47.26 28.19 -17.02
CA ILE A 38 -46.02 27.54 -16.58
C ILE A 38 -45.09 28.56 -15.93
N HIS A 39 -44.96 29.76 -16.52
CA HIS A 39 -44.08 30.78 -15.97
C HIS A 39 -44.59 31.29 -14.61
N GLN A 40 -45.89 31.52 -14.45
CA GLN A 40 -46.49 31.88 -13.16
C GLN A 40 -46.27 30.81 -12.10
N HIS A 41 -46.50 29.53 -12.42
CA HIS A 41 -46.25 28.44 -11.48
C HIS A 41 -44.77 28.30 -11.10
N THR A 42 -43.87 28.58 -12.05
CA THR A 42 -42.42 28.52 -11.80
C THR A 42 -41.98 29.62 -10.84
N GLU A 43 -42.48 30.84 -11.02
CA GLU A 43 -42.18 31.96 -10.11
C GLU A 43 -42.78 31.73 -8.71
N GLU A 44 -43.97 31.13 -8.62
CA GLU A 44 -44.57 30.81 -7.32
C GLU A 44 -43.81 29.71 -6.58
N LEU A 45 -43.31 28.70 -7.29
CA LEU A 45 -42.42 27.67 -6.75
C LEU A 45 -41.09 28.25 -6.28
N LYS A 46 -40.50 29.15 -7.06
CA LYS A 46 -39.25 29.83 -6.71
C LYS A 46 -39.41 30.64 -5.43
N LYS A 47 -40.50 31.41 -5.31
CA LYS A 47 -40.81 32.17 -4.10
C LYS A 47 -40.98 31.26 -2.87
N ARG A 48 -41.63 30.10 -3.01
CA ARG A 48 -41.75 29.13 -1.91
C ARG A 48 -40.42 28.51 -1.51
N CYS A 49 -39.54 28.22 -2.48
CA CYS A 49 -38.18 27.75 -2.18
C CYS A 49 -37.38 28.80 -1.42
N ASP A 50 -37.46 30.07 -1.83
CA ASP A 50 -36.77 31.17 -1.16
C ASP A 50 -37.30 31.37 0.27
N GLU A 51 -38.61 31.28 0.48
CA GLU A 51 -39.22 31.33 1.83
C GLU A 51 -38.81 30.16 2.72
N ILE A 52 -38.63 28.95 2.16
CA ILE A 52 -38.14 27.77 2.88
C ILE A 52 -36.66 27.93 3.23
N GLN A 53 -35.84 28.41 2.29
CA GLN A 53 -34.41 28.67 2.50
C GLN A 53 -34.20 29.72 3.61
N ASP A 54 -35.02 30.77 3.63
CA ASP A 54 -34.97 31.82 4.65
C ASP A 54 -35.48 31.35 6.02
N LYS A 55 -36.40 30.38 6.07
CA LYS A 55 -36.79 29.73 7.34
C LYS A 55 -35.68 28.81 7.84
N LEU A 56 -35.08 28.03 6.95
CA LEU A 56 -33.97 27.13 7.27
C LEU A 56 -32.75 27.90 7.80
N ASN A 57 -32.40 29.02 7.16
CA ASN A 57 -31.30 29.88 7.60
C ASN A 57 -31.56 30.54 8.97
N ARG A 58 -32.82 30.85 9.30
CA ARG A 58 -33.20 31.43 10.59
C ARG A 58 -33.25 30.42 11.73
N GLU A 59 -33.73 29.20 11.45
CA GLU A 59 -33.83 28.14 12.47
C GLU A 59 -32.49 27.42 12.72
N ILE A 60 -31.64 27.29 11.70
CA ILE A 60 -30.38 26.52 11.79
C ILE A 60 -29.13 27.42 11.94
N GLY A 61 -29.17 28.65 11.42
CA GLY A 61 -27.98 29.53 11.35
C GLY A 61 -27.54 30.17 12.68
N MET A 62 -28.47 30.44 13.60
CA MET A 62 -28.12 31.05 14.90
C MET A 62 -27.59 30.05 15.94
N PRO A 63 -28.16 28.85 16.13
CA PRO A 63 -27.68 27.89 17.13
C PRO A 63 -26.26 27.38 16.84
N ILE A 64 -25.96 27.09 15.56
CA ILE A 64 -24.66 26.51 15.16
C ILE A 64 -23.50 27.49 15.37
N LYS A 65 -23.74 28.80 15.26
CA LYS A 65 -22.68 29.80 15.45
C LYS A 65 -22.31 29.96 16.93
N SER A 66 -23.29 29.95 17.82
CA SER A 66 -23.05 29.97 19.27
C SER A 66 -22.41 28.68 19.77
N GLU A 67 -22.83 27.52 19.26
CA GLU A 67 -22.30 26.22 19.70
C GLU A 67 -20.86 25.99 19.21
N LYS A 68 -20.55 26.46 17.99
CA LYS A 68 -19.17 26.46 17.46
C LYS A 68 -18.23 27.37 18.25
N GLU A 69 -18.68 28.55 18.67
CA GLU A 69 -17.85 29.46 19.47
C GLU A 69 -17.59 28.91 20.88
N VAL A 70 -18.55 28.20 21.47
CA VAL A 70 -18.38 27.50 22.76
C VAL A 70 -17.38 26.35 22.63
N VAL A 71 -17.51 25.49 21.61
CA VAL A 71 -16.60 24.35 21.39
C VAL A 71 -15.17 24.81 21.06
N ILE A 72 -15.00 25.90 20.32
CA ILE A 72 -13.67 26.47 20.05
C ILE A 72 -13.00 26.93 21.34
N LYS A 73 -13.76 27.60 22.22
CA LYS A 73 -13.22 28.10 23.50
C LYS A 73 -12.86 26.94 24.44
N GLU A 74 -13.69 25.91 24.48
CA GLU A 74 -13.44 24.71 25.29
C GLU A 74 -12.22 23.91 24.79
N ASN A 75 -12.02 23.83 23.48
CA ASN A 75 -10.82 23.19 22.91
C ASN A 75 -9.55 24.00 23.17
N GLN A 76 -9.61 25.34 23.16
CA GLN A 76 -8.46 26.17 23.52
C GLN A 76 -8.04 25.98 24.97
N GLU A 77 -8.98 25.87 25.91
CA GLU A 77 -8.68 25.59 27.32
C GLU A 77 -8.09 24.18 27.52
N LYS A 78 -8.55 23.18 26.75
CA LYS A 78 -7.98 21.82 26.76
C LYS A 78 -6.57 21.77 26.19
N ASP A 79 -6.28 22.51 25.13
CA ASP A 79 -4.93 22.60 24.54
C ASP A 79 -3.94 23.26 25.51
N GLU A 80 -4.35 24.30 26.21
CA GLU A 80 -3.51 25.00 27.20
C GLU A 80 -3.22 24.12 28.43
N ALA A 81 -4.19 23.29 28.84
CA ALA A 81 -3.99 22.28 29.89
C ALA A 81 -3.04 21.15 29.43
N LEU A 82 -3.15 20.72 28.16
CA LEU A 82 -2.29 19.70 27.58
C LEU A 82 -0.83 20.17 27.49
N ASP A 83 -0.59 21.43 27.14
CA ASP A 83 0.75 21.99 27.06
C ASP A 83 1.41 22.16 28.44
N LYS A 84 0.63 22.52 29.48
CA LYS A 84 1.11 22.48 30.88
C LYS A 84 1.50 21.07 31.30
N LEU A 85 0.72 20.05 30.92
CA LEU A 85 1.02 18.65 31.22
C LEU A 85 2.29 18.17 30.50
N LYS A 86 2.48 18.53 29.23
CA LYS A 86 3.71 18.23 28.49
C LYS A 86 4.95 18.91 29.08
N ALA A 87 4.80 20.10 29.65
CA ALA A 87 5.89 20.79 30.33
C ALA A 87 6.28 20.06 31.63
N GLU A 88 5.30 19.60 32.41
CA GLU A 88 5.52 18.76 33.61
C GLU A 88 6.20 17.43 33.27
N ILE A 89 5.78 16.76 32.18
CA ILE A 89 6.39 15.51 31.72
C ILE A 89 7.87 15.70 31.35
N ARG A 90 8.20 16.75 30.60
CA ARG A 90 9.60 17.06 30.25
C ARG A 90 10.47 17.30 31.48
N LYS A 91 9.92 17.99 32.49
CA LYS A 91 10.59 18.22 33.77
C LYS A 91 10.86 16.91 34.53
N TRP A 92 10.03 15.89 34.34
CA TRP A 92 10.24 14.56 34.90
C TRP A 92 11.24 13.72 34.10
N GLU A 93 11.25 13.83 32.78
CA GLU A 93 12.25 13.19 31.91
C GLU A 93 13.67 13.66 32.27
N ASP A 94 13.86 14.97 32.46
CA ASP A 94 15.15 15.53 32.88
C ASP A 94 15.60 14.98 34.24
N ARG A 95 14.68 14.85 35.21
CA ARG A 95 15.00 14.26 36.53
C ARG A 95 15.34 12.78 36.46
N PHE A 96 14.77 12.04 35.50
CA PHE A 96 15.09 10.64 35.26
C PHE A 96 16.47 10.48 34.63
N ILE A 97 16.86 11.39 33.73
CA ILE A 97 18.19 11.43 33.14
C ILE A 97 19.23 11.70 34.22
N ASP A 98 19.02 12.72 35.06
CA ASP A 98 19.91 13.02 36.20
C ASP A 98 20.04 11.83 37.15
N ALA A 99 18.93 11.15 37.47
CA ALA A 99 18.96 9.95 38.32
C ALA A 99 19.69 8.77 37.67
N GLY A 100 19.58 8.61 36.35
CA GLY A 100 20.30 7.59 35.58
C GLY A 100 21.81 7.86 35.55
N GLU A 101 22.22 9.11 35.39
CA GLU A 101 23.63 9.53 35.46
C GLU A 101 24.23 9.33 36.85
N MET A 102 23.47 9.64 37.91
CA MET A 102 23.88 9.35 39.29
C MET A 102 24.02 7.83 39.55
N PHE A 103 23.17 7.01 38.94
CA PHE A 103 23.22 5.56 39.07
C PHE A 103 24.44 4.96 38.35
N GLU A 104 24.77 5.42 37.15
CA GLU A 104 25.97 4.98 36.43
C GLU A 104 27.27 5.50 37.08
N ALA A 105 27.26 6.70 37.68
CA ALA A 105 28.37 7.18 38.50
C ALA A 105 28.59 6.29 39.75
N CYS A 106 27.51 5.83 40.38
CA CYS A 106 27.57 4.91 41.52
C CYS A 106 28.07 3.51 41.13
N LYS A 107 27.73 3.06 39.93
CA LYS A 107 28.21 1.79 39.35
C LYS A 107 29.69 1.83 38.99
N GLN A 108 30.19 2.94 38.47
CA GLN A 108 31.63 3.13 38.19
C GLN A 108 32.47 3.20 39.47
N ALA A 109 31.92 3.71 40.58
CA ALA A 109 32.60 3.75 41.87
C ALA A 109 32.77 2.37 42.54
N ASN A 110 31.98 1.36 42.15
CA ASN A 110 32.02 0.00 42.69
C ASN A 110 32.53 -1.01 41.64
N GLN A 111 33.83 -0.98 41.32
CA GLN A 111 34.47 -2.04 40.53
C GLN A 111 34.43 -3.39 41.27
N PHE A 112 33.51 -4.27 40.89
CA PHE A 112 33.54 -5.69 41.25
C PHE A 112 33.96 -6.53 40.03
N GLN A 113 35.09 -7.25 40.16
CA GLN A 113 35.43 -8.34 39.23
C GLN A 113 34.47 -9.53 39.41
N PRO A 114 34.14 -10.28 38.34
CA PRO A 114 33.18 -11.37 38.42
C PRO A 114 33.78 -12.60 39.10
N PHE A 115 33.15 -13.06 40.18
CA PHE A 115 33.42 -14.37 40.78
C PHE A 115 32.81 -15.49 39.92
N SER A 116 33.64 -16.44 39.53
CA SER A 116 33.24 -17.72 38.96
C SER A 116 32.68 -18.66 40.03
N SER A 117 31.54 -19.28 39.71
CA SER A 117 31.01 -20.58 40.14
C SER A 117 31.27 -21.12 41.57
N SER A 118 30.15 -21.58 42.15
CA SER A 118 29.97 -22.61 43.20
C SER A 118 29.95 -22.15 44.67
N GLY A 119 28.95 -22.67 45.39
CA GLY A 119 29.02 -22.89 46.85
C GLY A 119 28.27 -21.90 47.75
N ASP A 120 27.16 -22.37 48.29
CA ASP A 120 26.61 -22.13 49.63
C ASP A 120 26.03 -20.76 50.04
N LEU A 121 24.71 -20.79 50.22
CA LEU A 121 23.97 -19.95 51.15
C LEU A 121 24.47 -20.17 52.59
N ALA A 122 24.44 -19.07 53.35
CA ALA A 122 24.42 -18.95 54.81
C ALA A 122 25.76 -18.63 55.47
N LEU A 123 26.03 -17.33 55.64
CA LEU A 123 26.44 -16.70 56.90
C LEU A 123 26.68 -15.22 56.63
N LEU A 124 25.84 -14.35 57.22
CA LEU A 124 26.27 -13.21 58.05
C LEU A 124 25.05 -12.37 58.42
N ASN A 125 24.52 -12.66 59.61
CA ASN A 125 23.73 -11.72 60.40
C ASN A 125 24.67 -10.66 61.00
N ASN A 126 24.21 -9.40 60.91
CA ASN A 126 24.43 -8.29 61.84
C ASN A 126 25.69 -7.39 61.68
N PRO A 127 25.67 -6.14 62.23
CA PRO A 127 25.28 -4.96 61.46
C PRO A 127 26.25 -3.78 61.64
N THR A 128 26.50 -3.01 60.59
CA THR A 128 26.84 -1.56 60.67
C THR A 128 27.14 -1.07 59.27
N THR A 129 26.28 -0.21 58.73
CA THR A 129 26.63 1.10 58.12
C THR A 129 25.37 1.69 57.47
N ASP A 130 24.56 2.32 58.32
CA ASP A 130 24.05 3.71 58.28
C ASP A 130 23.76 4.47 56.95
N HIS A 131 23.96 3.90 55.76
CA HIS A 131 23.59 4.55 54.47
C HIS A 131 22.57 3.76 53.66
N ARG A 132 22.31 2.51 54.04
CA ARG A 132 21.29 1.67 53.43
C ARG A 132 19.87 1.96 53.94
N SER A 133 19.76 2.41 55.19
CA SER A 133 18.49 2.79 55.81
C SER A 133 17.90 4.02 55.10
N ASP A 134 18.72 5.07 54.97
CA ASP A 134 18.29 6.35 54.38
C ASP A 134 17.93 6.23 52.90
N LEU A 135 18.66 5.39 52.14
CA LEU A 135 18.34 5.13 50.74
C LEU A 135 17.04 4.34 50.61
N PHE A 136 16.79 3.38 51.50
CA PHE A 136 15.55 2.59 51.48
C PHE A 136 14.35 3.45 51.89
N GLU A 137 14.53 4.37 52.83
CA GLU A 137 13.51 5.33 53.27
C GLU A 137 13.21 6.36 52.17
N TYR A 138 14.25 6.87 51.48
CA TYR A 138 14.09 7.78 50.34
C TYR A 138 13.39 7.11 49.14
N ILE A 139 13.75 5.87 48.81
CA ILE A 139 13.09 5.10 47.74
C ILE A 139 11.65 4.78 48.11
N THR A 140 11.38 4.47 49.38
CA THR A 140 10.02 4.19 49.86
C THR A 140 9.14 5.44 49.79
N GLU A 141 9.69 6.61 50.10
CA GLU A 141 8.97 7.88 50.01
C GLU A 141 8.71 8.31 48.56
N LEU A 142 9.69 8.11 47.67
CA LEU A 142 9.51 8.30 46.23
C LEU A 142 8.43 7.38 45.66
N TYR A 143 8.41 6.11 46.06
CA TYR A 143 7.39 5.18 45.63
C TYR A 143 5.99 5.58 46.13
N ARG A 144 5.90 6.15 47.34
CA ARG A 144 4.66 6.69 47.90
C ARG A 144 4.16 7.90 47.11
N GLN A 145 5.05 8.83 46.75
CA GLN A 145 4.72 9.99 45.94
C GLN A 145 4.25 9.60 44.54
N VAL A 146 4.94 8.67 43.88
CA VAL A 146 4.56 8.18 42.55
C VAL A 146 3.19 7.50 42.59
N LYS A 147 2.91 6.70 43.62
CA LYS A 147 1.61 6.04 43.77
C LYS A 147 0.47 7.04 44.04
N SER A 148 0.70 8.04 44.90
CA SER A 148 -0.29 9.10 45.17
C SER A 148 -0.60 9.92 43.91
N GLN A 149 0.42 10.20 43.09
CA GLN A 149 0.27 10.95 41.85
C GLN A 149 -0.41 10.14 40.74
N SER A 150 -0.19 8.81 40.69
CA SER A 150 -0.91 7.94 39.74
C SER A 150 -2.40 7.85 40.07
N GLU A 151 -2.76 7.87 41.35
CA GLU A 151 -4.16 7.87 41.80
C GLU A 151 -4.87 9.21 41.49
N GLU A 152 -4.15 10.35 41.57
CA GLU A 152 -4.65 11.66 41.10
C GLU A 152 -4.87 11.67 39.58
N LEU A 153 -3.94 11.09 38.81
CA LEU A 153 -4.03 10.99 37.36
C LEU A 153 -5.22 10.12 36.91
N ASP A 154 -5.54 9.06 37.64
CA ASP A 154 -6.70 8.21 37.37
C ASP A 154 -8.03 8.89 37.71
N LYS A 155 -8.06 9.75 38.73
CA LYS A 155 -9.23 10.60 39.02
C LYS A 155 -9.46 11.65 37.94
N LEU A 156 -8.38 12.27 37.44
CA LEU A 156 -8.44 13.23 36.32
C LEU A 156 -8.90 12.56 35.02
N LYS A 157 -8.39 11.36 34.71
CA LYS A 157 -8.86 10.58 33.55
C LYS A 157 -10.34 10.23 33.65
N LYS A 158 -10.83 9.82 34.84
CA LYS A 158 -12.27 9.57 35.05
C LYS A 158 -13.13 10.83 34.89
N ALA A 159 -12.65 11.99 35.34
CA ALA A 159 -13.37 13.25 35.17
C ALA A 159 -13.48 13.65 33.68
N VAL A 160 -12.41 13.43 32.89
CA VAL A 160 -12.42 13.66 31.43
C VAL A 160 -13.40 12.70 30.73
N TYR A 161 -13.40 11.41 31.08
CA TYR A 161 -14.32 10.43 30.49
C TYR A 161 -15.80 10.67 30.84
N GLN A 162 -16.11 11.24 32.00
CA GLN A 162 -17.49 11.59 32.37
C GLN A 162 -18.01 12.82 31.63
N SER A 163 -17.14 13.71 31.15
CA SER A 163 -17.54 14.89 30.36
C SER A 163 -17.95 14.57 28.92
N GLU A 164 -17.58 13.38 28.39
CA GLU A 164 -17.89 12.96 27.01
C GLU A 164 -19.16 12.07 26.91
N GLY A 165 -19.79 11.73 28.05
CA GLY A 165 -20.81 10.68 28.14
C GLY A 165 -22.28 11.09 28.06
N GLU A 166 -22.63 12.36 27.84
CA GLU A 166 -24.02 12.82 27.91
C GLU A 166 -24.50 13.48 26.60
N SER A 167 -24.67 12.67 25.55
CA SER A 167 -25.65 12.94 24.50
C SER A 167 -26.15 11.62 23.86
N THR A 168 -27.46 11.40 23.86
CA THR A 168 -28.17 10.24 23.27
C THR A 168 -29.27 10.77 22.32
N PRO A 169 -29.92 9.93 21.47
CA PRO A 169 -29.53 9.76 20.07
C PRO A 169 -30.65 10.16 19.08
N ALA A 170 -30.30 10.61 17.88
CA ALA A 170 -31.27 10.79 16.78
C ALA A 170 -30.92 9.85 15.61
N SER A 171 -31.87 8.96 15.32
CA SER A 171 -31.89 7.96 14.27
C SER A 171 -32.01 8.52 12.84
N ARG A 172 -31.39 7.82 11.86
CA ARG A 172 -31.78 7.55 10.43
C ARG A 172 -30.63 7.81 9.42
N PRO A 173 -30.66 7.23 8.20
CA PRO A 173 -30.70 5.80 7.86
C PRO A 173 -29.56 5.42 6.86
N SER A 174 -29.31 4.12 6.76
CA SER A 174 -28.46 3.44 5.77
C SER A 174 -28.91 3.65 4.32
N LEU A 175 -27.97 3.89 3.41
CA LEU A 175 -28.16 3.76 1.96
C LEU A 175 -26.95 3.08 1.32
N THR A 176 -27.15 1.82 0.96
CA THR A 176 -26.25 0.96 0.18
C THR A 176 -26.81 0.81 -1.23
N GLN A 177 -25.94 1.09 -2.22
CA GLN A 177 -25.92 0.62 -3.62
C GLN A 177 -26.94 1.19 -4.64
N PRO A 178 -26.73 0.98 -5.96
CA PRO A 178 -25.55 1.26 -6.80
C PRO A 178 -25.94 2.02 -8.10
N PHE A 179 -25.00 2.68 -8.77
CA PHE A 179 -25.23 3.24 -10.12
C PHE A 179 -24.42 2.48 -11.17
N GLN A 180 -25.15 1.89 -12.11
CA GLN A 180 -24.70 1.20 -13.32
C GLN A 180 -25.15 2.07 -14.51
N VAL A 181 -24.28 2.32 -15.49
CA VAL A 181 -24.67 2.91 -16.78
C VAL A 181 -23.94 2.16 -17.89
N ASP A 182 -24.71 1.42 -18.67
CA ASP A 182 -24.31 0.87 -19.97
C ASP A 182 -24.77 1.82 -21.11
N GLY A 183 -23.86 2.08 -22.05
CA GLY A 183 -24.09 2.08 -23.50
C GLY A 183 -24.73 3.30 -24.19
N ILE A 184 -23.95 3.97 -25.05
CA ILE A 184 -24.21 4.09 -26.51
C ILE A 184 -22.89 4.41 -27.23
N MET A 185 -22.63 3.63 -28.29
CA MET A 185 -21.56 3.72 -29.27
C MET A 185 -21.58 5.03 -30.07
N THR A 186 -20.41 5.59 -30.39
CA THR A 186 -20.11 6.11 -31.74
C THR A 186 -18.59 6.18 -32.01
N ALA A 187 -18.18 5.44 -33.03
CA ALA A 187 -17.14 5.70 -34.03
C ALA A 187 -15.67 5.92 -33.61
N GLU A 188 -14.84 4.92 -33.97
CA GLU A 188 -13.40 5.03 -34.22
C GLU A 188 -13.04 6.18 -35.18
N PRO A 189 -11.81 6.70 -35.08
CA PRO A 189 -10.88 6.37 -36.15
C PRO A 189 -9.58 5.75 -35.61
N GLU A 190 -9.05 4.82 -36.40
CA GLU A 190 -7.78 4.15 -36.19
C GLU A 190 -6.63 5.12 -35.89
N LEU A 191 -5.98 4.91 -34.73
CA LEU A 191 -4.59 5.26 -34.52
C LEU A 191 -3.89 4.09 -33.81
N SER A 192 -3.87 2.94 -34.47
CA SER A 192 -3.05 1.80 -34.05
C SER A 192 -1.57 2.09 -34.35
N LYS A 193 -0.71 1.72 -33.40
CA LYS A 193 0.78 1.84 -33.39
C LYS A 193 1.34 3.14 -32.82
N LEU A 194 1.18 3.34 -31.50
CA LEU A 194 2.21 4.02 -30.72
C LEU A 194 2.92 2.97 -29.84
N SER A 195 4.13 2.61 -30.25
CA SER A 195 5.07 1.88 -29.40
C SER A 195 5.27 2.65 -28.08
N LEU A 196 5.21 1.94 -26.96
CA LEU A 196 5.61 2.44 -25.64
C LEU A 196 6.92 3.25 -25.78
N PRO A 197 6.96 4.53 -25.34
CA PRO A 197 8.20 5.29 -25.38
C PRO A 197 9.20 4.59 -24.47
N SER A 198 10.33 4.18 -25.04
CA SER A 198 11.49 3.72 -24.30
C SER A 198 11.87 4.80 -23.28
N PHE A 199 11.77 4.45 -21.99
CA PHE A 199 12.14 5.34 -20.91
C PHE A 199 13.57 5.86 -21.14
N PRO A 200 13.83 7.18 -21.04
CA PRO A 200 15.15 7.73 -21.29
C PRO A 200 16.17 7.08 -20.35
N ARG A 201 17.27 6.58 -20.94
CA ARG A 201 18.47 6.13 -20.21
C ARG A 201 19.16 7.32 -19.52
N VAL A 202 18.52 7.92 -18.51
CA VAL A 202 19.27 8.63 -17.49
C VAL A 202 20.14 7.56 -16.84
N THR A 203 21.45 7.80 -16.83
CA THR A 203 22.48 6.79 -16.56
C THR A 203 22.17 6.00 -15.29
N ARG A 204 21.86 4.70 -15.48
CA ARG A 204 21.61 3.71 -14.42
C ARG A 204 22.58 3.83 -13.23
N ALA A 205 23.83 4.20 -13.50
CA ALA A 205 24.89 4.42 -12.51
C ALA A 205 24.65 5.62 -11.55
N HIS A 206 24.13 6.76 -12.02
CA HIS A 206 23.99 7.95 -11.17
C HIS A 206 22.77 7.88 -10.23
N TRP A 207 21.75 7.11 -10.61
CA TRP A 207 20.57 6.88 -9.80
C TRP A 207 20.81 5.80 -8.72
N GLN A 208 21.69 4.82 -9.02
CA GLN A 208 22.12 3.77 -8.08
C GLN A 208 22.85 4.33 -6.85
N ASP A 209 23.64 5.39 -6.99
CA ASP A 209 24.50 5.88 -5.90
C ASP A 209 23.79 6.81 -4.89
N ARG A 210 22.90 7.73 -5.31
CA ARG A 210 22.37 8.78 -4.40
C ARG A 210 20.98 8.53 -3.80
N ASN A 211 20.09 7.83 -4.50
CA ASN A 211 18.71 7.61 -4.01
C ASN A 211 18.57 6.25 -3.30
N PHE A 212 19.44 5.29 -3.62
CA PHE A 212 19.44 3.98 -2.97
C PHE A 212 19.95 4.07 -1.53
N GLU A 213 21.02 4.85 -1.29
CA GLU A 213 21.44 5.19 0.08
C GLU A 213 20.31 5.89 0.87
N ALA A 214 19.52 6.74 0.22
CA ALA A 214 18.38 7.43 0.85
C ALA A 214 17.19 6.51 1.20
N MET A 215 16.99 5.43 0.44
CA MET A 215 15.97 4.42 0.69
C MET A 215 16.45 3.35 1.69
N VAL A 216 17.77 3.25 1.89
CA VAL A 216 18.47 2.31 2.78
C VAL A 216 18.97 2.99 4.08
N ILE A 217 18.57 4.23 4.39
CA ILE A 217 19.07 4.95 5.58
C ILE A 217 18.74 4.16 6.86
N MET A 218 19.79 3.53 7.39
CA MET A 218 19.85 2.89 8.68
C MET A 218 20.50 3.87 9.64
N ASP A 219 19.77 4.31 10.66
CA ASP A 219 20.37 5.04 11.77
C ASP A 219 20.08 4.34 13.10
N GLY A 220 21.10 3.62 13.57
CA GLY A 220 21.47 3.47 14.98
C GLY A 220 20.63 2.59 15.90
N THR A 221 19.30 2.62 15.89
CA THR A 221 18.48 1.91 16.91
C THR A 221 17.09 1.49 16.47
N ASP A 222 16.55 2.10 15.42
CA ASP A 222 15.35 1.68 14.70
C ASP A 222 15.75 1.62 13.23
N LEU A 223 15.43 0.54 12.53
CA LEU A 223 15.51 0.61 11.07
C LEU A 223 14.46 1.64 10.68
N GLY A 224 14.90 2.80 10.17
CA GLY A 224 14.05 3.82 9.56
C GLY A 224 13.28 3.34 8.32
N ILE A 225 13.04 2.03 8.19
CA ILE A 225 12.12 1.43 7.24
C ILE A 225 10.71 1.76 7.74
N HIS A 226 10.29 2.96 7.37
CA HIS A 226 8.93 3.33 7.03
C HIS A 226 7.83 2.43 7.62
N LYS A 227 7.25 2.90 8.73
CA LYS A 227 6.05 2.31 9.35
C LYS A 227 4.98 2.14 8.27
N LYS A 228 4.74 0.90 7.82
CA LYS A 228 3.62 0.58 6.92
C LYS A 228 2.34 0.55 7.76
N GLU A 229 1.32 1.26 7.29
CA GLU A 229 -0.01 1.17 7.87
C GLU A 229 -0.76 0.04 7.17
N LYS A 230 -1.19 -0.93 7.96
CA LYS A 230 -1.92 -2.10 7.48
C LYS A 230 -3.31 -2.08 8.10
N LEU A 231 -4.33 -2.14 7.27
CA LEU A 231 -5.69 -2.39 7.71
C LEU A 231 -5.96 -3.88 7.54
N PHE A 232 -6.12 -4.56 8.67
CA PHE A 232 -6.41 -5.99 8.75
C PHE A 232 -7.87 -6.17 9.12
N SER A 233 -8.66 -6.85 8.30
CA SER A 233 -10.07 -7.11 8.57
C SER A 233 -10.38 -8.59 8.48
N VAL A 234 -11.24 -9.10 9.37
CA VAL A 234 -11.65 -10.52 9.40
C VAL A 234 -13.15 -10.64 9.21
N HIS A 235 -13.54 -11.59 8.37
CA HIS A 235 -14.91 -12.00 8.15
C HIS A 235 -15.04 -13.47 8.55
N TYR A 236 -15.87 -13.75 9.55
CA TYR A 236 -16.15 -15.11 10.01
C TYR A 236 -17.31 -15.73 9.23
N LEU A 237 -17.30 -17.04 9.10
CA LEU A 237 -18.35 -17.81 8.46
C LEU A 237 -18.99 -18.73 9.50
N THR A 238 -20.15 -18.31 10.00
CA THR A 238 -20.95 -19.06 10.99
C THR A 238 -21.92 -20.00 10.30
N ILE A 239 -22.24 -21.15 10.90
CA ILE A 239 -23.24 -22.07 10.35
C ILE A 239 -24.63 -21.70 10.88
N ALA A 240 -25.55 -21.41 9.96
CA ALA A 240 -26.93 -21.05 10.30
C ALA A 240 -27.83 -22.28 10.57
N ASN A 241 -27.53 -23.43 9.96
CA ASN A 241 -28.33 -24.65 10.03
C ASN A 241 -27.57 -25.81 10.72
N ILE A 242 -27.14 -25.60 11.97
CA ILE A 242 -26.32 -26.57 12.70
C ILE A 242 -27.01 -27.94 12.79
N ASP A 243 -28.27 -28.01 13.20
CA ASP A 243 -28.98 -29.28 13.37
C ASP A 243 -29.10 -30.07 12.06
N ASP A 244 -29.43 -29.39 10.95
CA ASP A 244 -29.49 -30.01 9.62
C ASP A 244 -28.12 -30.52 9.18
N PHE A 245 -27.06 -29.72 9.40
CA PHE A 245 -25.69 -30.12 9.11
C PHE A 245 -25.29 -31.37 9.90
N MET A 246 -25.58 -31.40 11.21
CA MET A 246 -25.31 -32.56 12.06
C MET A 246 -26.11 -33.81 11.63
N GLY A 247 -27.27 -33.62 11.00
CA GLY A 247 -28.08 -34.67 10.38
C GLY A 247 -27.60 -35.15 8.99
N GLY A 248 -26.52 -34.58 8.45
CA GLY A 248 -25.97 -34.91 7.13
C GLY A 248 -26.36 -33.94 6.00
N GLY A 249 -27.06 -32.85 6.33
CA GLY A 249 -27.34 -31.76 5.40
C GLY A 249 -26.08 -30.96 5.03
N LYS A 250 -26.18 -30.12 4.00
CA LYS A 250 -25.08 -29.19 3.65
C LYS A 250 -25.04 -28.00 4.62
N PRO A 251 -23.86 -27.53 5.03
CA PRO A 251 -23.76 -26.35 5.89
C PRO A 251 -24.13 -25.08 5.11
N LEU A 252 -25.04 -24.30 5.69
CA LEU A 252 -25.43 -22.96 5.27
C LEU A 252 -24.60 -21.95 6.05
N LEU A 253 -23.67 -21.31 5.34
CA LEU A 253 -22.72 -20.38 5.91
C LEU A 253 -23.26 -18.95 5.81
N HIS A 254 -23.20 -18.25 6.93
CA HIS A 254 -23.54 -16.85 7.06
C HIS A 254 -22.29 -16.05 7.45
N GLN A 255 -21.97 -15.03 6.65
CA GLN A 255 -20.80 -14.20 6.84
C GLN A 255 -21.07 -13.13 7.92
N VAL A 256 -20.15 -13.00 8.88
CA VAL A 256 -20.20 -12.00 9.95
C VAL A 256 -18.88 -11.21 9.94
N GLY A 257 -18.94 -9.92 9.69
CA GLY A 257 -17.79 -9.02 9.63
C GLY A 257 -18.06 -7.80 8.74
N PRO A 258 -17.03 -6.94 8.52
CA PRO A 258 -15.66 -7.08 9.01
C PRO A 258 -15.51 -6.73 10.49
N TYR A 259 -14.53 -7.36 11.14
CA TYR A 259 -13.88 -6.84 12.36
C TYR A 259 -12.50 -6.33 11.98
N THR A 260 -12.28 -5.03 12.14
CA THR A 260 -11.15 -4.30 11.55
C THR A 260 -10.15 -3.87 12.61
N TYR A 261 -8.87 -4.08 12.30
CA TYR A 261 -7.73 -3.73 13.11
C TYR A 261 -6.75 -2.90 12.29
N GLU A 262 -6.17 -1.89 12.92
CA GLU A 262 -5.00 -1.19 12.45
C GLU A 262 -3.76 -1.93 12.95
N GLN A 263 -2.96 -2.44 12.01
CA GLN A 263 -1.69 -3.06 12.31
C GLN A 263 -0.54 -2.10 12.02
N SER A 264 0.23 -1.79 13.06
CA SER A 264 1.50 -1.09 12.98
C SER A 264 2.65 -2.11 13.01
N THR A 265 3.48 -2.12 11.97
CA THR A 265 4.71 -2.92 11.92
C THR A 265 5.93 -2.01 12.10
N SER A 266 6.82 -2.33 13.05
CA SER A 266 8.16 -1.73 13.14
C SER A 266 9.23 -2.79 12.88
N LYS A 267 10.29 -2.42 12.15
CA LYS A 267 11.42 -3.32 11.86
C LYS A 267 12.54 -3.07 12.87
N TYR A 268 12.81 -4.07 13.70
CA TYR A 268 13.89 -4.01 14.67
C TYR A 268 15.17 -4.59 14.04
N ALA A 269 16.17 -3.74 13.80
CA ALA A 269 17.49 -4.21 13.37
C ALA A 269 18.10 -5.07 14.46
N LEU A 270 18.46 -6.29 14.10
CA LEU A 270 19.21 -7.19 14.97
C LEU A 270 20.70 -7.00 14.72
N ASN A 271 21.13 -7.05 13.46
CA ASN A 271 22.53 -6.93 13.07
C ASN A 271 22.64 -6.39 11.64
N ILE A 272 23.70 -5.62 11.36
CA ILE A 272 24.08 -5.19 10.01
C ILE A 272 25.44 -5.81 9.71
N PHE A 273 25.61 -6.36 8.52
CA PHE A 273 26.85 -7.00 8.07
C PHE A 273 27.39 -6.31 6.80
N PRO A 274 28.00 -5.11 6.91
CA PRO A 274 28.41 -4.32 5.74
C PRO A 274 29.40 -5.08 4.84
N GLN A 275 30.31 -5.86 5.44
CA GLN A 275 31.27 -6.66 4.68
C GLN A 275 30.61 -7.75 3.85
N ASN A 276 29.44 -8.25 4.26
CA ASN A 276 28.70 -9.27 3.53
C ASN A 276 27.68 -8.63 2.57
N GLY A 277 27.25 -7.39 2.84
CA GLY A 277 26.15 -6.74 2.12
C GLY A 277 24.79 -7.28 2.56
N THR A 278 24.61 -7.51 3.87
CA THR A 278 23.39 -8.10 4.43
C THR A 278 22.93 -7.39 5.70
N VAL A 279 21.62 -7.39 5.93
CA VAL A 279 20.96 -6.85 7.12
C VAL A 279 20.09 -7.93 7.72
N ARG A 280 20.13 -8.04 9.04
CA ARG A 280 19.27 -8.93 9.81
C ARG A 280 18.32 -8.12 10.68
N TYR A 281 17.03 -8.38 10.55
CA TYR A 281 15.99 -7.70 11.33
C TYR A 281 14.85 -8.64 11.68
N ALA A 282 13.97 -8.19 12.57
CA ALA A 282 12.70 -8.84 12.85
C ALA A 282 11.57 -7.82 12.88
N ASP A 283 10.39 -8.24 12.43
CA ASP A 283 9.20 -7.39 12.43
C ASP A 283 8.50 -7.49 13.80
N LYS A 284 8.17 -6.35 14.40
CA LYS A 284 7.32 -6.26 15.59
C LYS A 284 5.96 -5.72 15.19
N ASN A 285 4.90 -6.47 15.47
CA ASN A 285 3.54 -6.13 15.04
C ASN A 285 2.67 -5.76 16.24
N ILE A 286 1.98 -4.62 16.14
CA ILE A 286 0.97 -4.18 17.10
C ILE A 286 -0.34 -4.04 16.34
N LEU A 287 -1.39 -4.71 16.83
CA LEU A 287 -2.72 -4.67 16.24
C LEU A 287 -3.67 -3.93 17.20
N ARG A 288 -4.36 -2.91 16.70
CA ARG A 288 -5.32 -2.08 17.44
C ARG A 288 -6.70 -2.18 16.80
N PHE A 289 -7.71 -2.57 17.56
CA PHE A 289 -9.08 -2.67 17.06
C PHE A 289 -9.64 -1.29 16.68
N ILE A 290 -10.42 -1.22 15.58
CA ILE A 290 -11.11 -0.02 15.09
C ILE A 290 -12.62 -0.30 15.09
N PRO A 291 -13.34 0.07 16.16
CA PRO A 291 -14.79 -0.13 16.25
C PRO A 291 -15.56 0.55 15.11
N GLU A 292 -15.13 1.73 14.68
CA GLU A 292 -15.84 2.57 13.69
C GLU A 292 -15.80 1.98 12.27
N ARG A 293 -14.86 1.05 12.02
CA ARG A 293 -14.73 0.31 10.75
C ARG A 293 -15.09 -1.17 10.90
N SER A 294 -15.77 -1.52 12.00
CA SER A 294 -16.20 -2.88 12.32
C SER A 294 -17.72 -2.96 12.37
N VAL A 295 -18.27 -4.13 12.08
CA VAL A 295 -19.73 -4.36 12.16
C VAL A 295 -20.24 -4.42 13.61
N GLY A 296 -19.34 -4.71 14.56
CA GLY A 296 -19.64 -4.88 15.97
C GLY A 296 -18.37 -4.83 16.82
N LEU A 297 -18.42 -5.37 18.04
CA LEU A 297 -17.33 -5.29 19.01
C LEU A 297 -16.57 -6.61 19.12
N GLU A 298 -15.36 -6.58 19.67
CA GLU A 298 -14.61 -7.81 19.94
C GLU A 298 -15.30 -8.73 20.97
N SER A 299 -16.25 -8.21 21.74
CA SER A 299 -17.09 -8.96 22.67
C SER A 299 -18.20 -9.78 22.00
N ASP A 300 -18.44 -9.58 20.70
CA ASP A 300 -19.51 -10.27 19.99
C ASP A 300 -19.27 -11.78 19.97
N VAL A 301 -20.32 -12.54 20.27
CA VAL A 301 -20.26 -14.00 20.39
C VAL A 301 -20.63 -14.65 19.06
N LEU A 302 -19.77 -15.52 18.58
CA LEU A 302 -19.93 -16.31 17.37
C LEU A 302 -20.04 -17.79 17.72
N VAL A 303 -20.89 -18.51 16.97
CA VAL A 303 -20.90 -19.98 16.99
C VAL A 303 -19.84 -20.47 16.02
N VAL A 304 -18.78 -21.07 16.54
CA VAL A 304 -17.60 -21.45 15.77
C VAL A 304 -17.33 -22.95 15.88
N LEU A 305 -16.68 -23.50 14.87
CA LEU A 305 -16.24 -24.89 14.88
C LEU A 305 -15.19 -25.13 15.97
N ASN A 306 -15.36 -26.18 16.76
CA ASN A 306 -14.40 -26.60 17.77
C ASN A 306 -13.17 -27.25 17.10
N LEU A 307 -12.13 -26.44 16.84
CA LEU A 307 -10.90 -26.92 16.21
C LEU A 307 -10.15 -27.96 17.07
N GLY A 308 -10.26 -27.87 18.39
CA GLY A 308 -9.68 -28.87 19.30
C GLY A 308 -10.40 -30.22 19.19
N TYR A 309 -11.72 -30.22 19.07
CA TYR A 309 -12.51 -31.42 18.75
C TYR A 309 -12.04 -32.03 17.43
N VAL A 310 -11.99 -31.21 16.36
CA VAL A 310 -11.61 -31.68 15.02
C VAL A 310 -10.20 -32.26 15.02
N ALA A 311 -9.24 -31.61 15.69
CA ALA A 311 -7.87 -32.08 15.79
C ALA A 311 -7.78 -33.45 16.49
N ILE A 312 -8.51 -33.64 17.60
CA ILE A 312 -8.53 -34.91 18.33
C ILE A 312 -9.20 -36.01 17.48
N ALA A 313 -10.36 -35.72 16.88
CA ALA A 313 -11.11 -36.68 16.09
C ALA A 313 -10.37 -37.11 14.81
N ASN A 314 -9.68 -36.18 14.13
CA ASN A 314 -8.88 -36.48 12.93
C ASN A 314 -7.68 -37.40 13.22
N ASN A 315 -7.16 -37.38 14.45
CA ASN A 315 -6.03 -38.23 14.86
C ASN A 315 -6.47 -39.56 15.50
N ALA A 316 -7.76 -39.71 15.78
CA ALA A 316 -8.38 -40.97 16.19
C ALA A 316 -8.75 -41.84 14.98
N GLY A 317 -9.15 -43.09 15.21
CA GLY A 317 -9.53 -44.10 14.21
C GLY A 317 -8.43 -45.09 13.84
N LYS A 318 -7.22 -44.95 14.39
CA LYS A 318 -6.08 -45.84 14.10
C LYS A 318 -5.93 -46.99 15.09
N ASN A 319 -6.35 -46.78 16.34
CA ASN A 319 -6.16 -47.73 17.44
C ASN A 319 -7.31 -47.59 18.45
N ARG A 320 -7.96 -48.71 18.78
CA ARG A 320 -9.08 -48.76 19.74
C ARG A 320 -8.79 -48.08 21.07
N ASN A 321 -7.55 -48.16 21.58
CA ASN A 321 -7.17 -47.50 22.83
C ASN A 321 -7.11 -45.98 22.68
N ILE A 322 -6.59 -45.48 21.55
CA ILE A 322 -6.55 -44.05 21.24
C ILE A 322 -7.98 -43.53 21.06
N ASP A 323 -8.83 -44.30 20.38
CA ASP A 323 -10.22 -43.93 20.13
C ASP A 323 -11.01 -43.82 21.43
N PHE A 324 -10.83 -44.77 22.35
CA PHE A 324 -11.44 -44.72 23.68
C PHE A 324 -10.99 -43.49 24.48
N VAL A 325 -9.69 -43.17 24.44
CA VAL A 325 -9.16 -41.98 25.12
C VAL A 325 -9.68 -40.69 24.47
N ALA A 326 -9.73 -40.62 23.14
CA ALA A 326 -10.23 -39.48 22.40
C ALA A 326 -11.72 -39.23 22.68
N ASP A 327 -12.55 -40.29 22.66
CA ASP A 327 -13.97 -40.22 23.03
C ASP A 327 -14.16 -39.76 24.49
N PHE A 328 -13.37 -40.28 25.43
CA PHE A 328 -13.38 -39.82 26.81
C PHE A 328 -13.06 -38.33 26.93
N ILE A 329 -11.99 -37.86 26.29
CA ILE A 329 -11.59 -36.44 26.31
C ILE A 329 -12.68 -35.57 25.70
N ILE A 330 -13.19 -35.93 24.52
CA ILE A 330 -14.23 -35.16 23.82
C ILE A 330 -15.51 -35.06 24.65
N ARG A 331 -15.96 -36.16 25.28
CA ARG A 331 -17.14 -36.16 26.15
C ARG A 331 -16.92 -35.33 27.41
N HIS A 332 -15.75 -35.45 28.03
CA HIS A 332 -15.46 -34.79 29.29
C HIS A 332 -15.27 -33.28 29.14
N TYR A 333 -14.51 -32.84 28.14
CA TYR A 333 -14.12 -31.43 27.99
C TYR A 333 -15.01 -30.64 27.03
N TYR A 334 -15.61 -31.28 26.03
CA TYR A 334 -16.46 -30.60 25.04
C TYR A 334 -17.93 -30.99 25.13
N HIS A 335 -18.30 -31.90 26.03
CA HIS A 335 -19.67 -32.44 26.11
C HIS A 335 -20.19 -32.95 24.76
N SER A 336 -19.28 -33.47 23.93
CA SER A 336 -19.56 -33.93 22.56
C SER A 336 -20.12 -32.86 21.60
N GLN A 337 -19.92 -31.58 21.90
CA GLN A 337 -20.31 -30.46 21.04
C GLN A 337 -19.22 -30.17 20.00
N LEU A 338 -19.60 -30.24 18.71
CA LEU A 338 -18.72 -29.90 17.58
C LEU A 338 -18.58 -28.38 17.38
N PHE A 339 -19.55 -27.61 17.87
CA PHE A 339 -19.57 -26.15 17.81
C PHE A 339 -19.55 -25.57 19.22
N LEU A 340 -18.92 -24.42 19.36
CA LEU A 340 -18.79 -23.72 20.64
C LEU A 340 -18.98 -22.21 20.44
N ASN A 341 -19.38 -21.54 21.51
CA ASN A 341 -19.55 -20.10 21.53
C ASN A 341 -18.24 -19.43 21.91
N LYS A 342 -17.74 -18.55 21.05
CA LYS A 342 -16.53 -17.76 21.28
C LYS A 342 -16.71 -16.33 20.88
N THR A 343 -16.09 -15.45 21.64
CA THR A 343 -16.01 -14.04 21.29
C THR A 343 -15.06 -13.83 20.11
N VAL A 344 -15.26 -12.76 19.35
CA VAL A 344 -14.30 -12.33 18.31
C VAL A 344 -12.91 -12.10 18.91
N TYR A 345 -12.84 -11.53 20.12
CA TYR A 345 -11.60 -11.37 20.88
C TYR A 345 -10.88 -12.71 21.05
N GLU A 346 -11.57 -13.74 21.54
CA GLU A 346 -11.00 -15.09 21.70
C GLU A 346 -10.56 -15.70 20.36
N MET A 347 -11.29 -15.44 19.28
CA MET A 347 -10.95 -15.96 17.95
C MET A 347 -9.69 -15.31 17.36
N ILE A 348 -9.47 -14.02 17.60
CA ILE A 348 -8.27 -13.30 17.15
C ILE A 348 -7.09 -13.56 18.09
N TRP A 349 -7.24 -13.29 19.38
CA TRP A 349 -6.13 -13.26 20.35
C TRP A 349 -5.90 -14.59 21.05
N GLY A 350 -6.86 -15.49 20.93
CA GLY A 350 -6.77 -16.87 21.37
C GLY A 350 -7.48 -17.16 22.67
N TYR A 351 -7.93 -18.40 22.78
CA TYR A 351 -8.43 -19.00 24.02
C TYR A 351 -7.66 -20.28 24.33
N GLU A 352 -7.46 -20.56 25.61
CA GLU A 352 -6.84 -21.81 26.04
C GLU A 352 -7.86 -22.95 25.96
N ASP A 353 -7.57 -23.98 25.16
CA ASP A 353 -8.44 -25.13 25.02
C ASP A 353 -8.18 -26.14 26.17
N PRO A 354 -9.21 -26.51 26.96
CA PRO A 354 -9.02 -27.33 28.15
C PRO A 354 -8.60 -28.78 27.82
N ALA A 355 -9.07 -29.33 26.70
CA ALA A 355 -8.70 -30.68 26.28
C ALA A 355 -7.26 -30.70 25.76
N LEU A 356 -6.88 -29.72 24.92
CA LEU A 356 -5.49 -29.61 24.46
C LEU A 356 -4.54 -29.33 25.62
N LYS A 357 -4.94 -28.52 26.61
CA LYS A 357 -4.17 -28.32 27.84
C LYS A 357 -3.96 -29.62 28.62
N PHE A 358 -4.97 -30.49 28.67
CA PHE A 358 -4.84 -31.82 29.27
C PHE A 358 -3.89 -32.71 28.48
N ILE A 359 -4.04 -32.78 27.15
CA ILE A 359 -3.18 -33.59 26.27
C ILE A 359 -1.73 -33.10 26.32
N ASN A 360 -1.49 -31.79 26.44
CA ASN A 360 -0.17 -31.19 26.50
C ASN A 360 0.68 -31.70 27.69
N LYS A 361 0.06 -32.25 28.74
CA LYS A 361 0.78 -32.89 29.85
C LYS A 361 1.50 -34.17 29.44
N PHE A 362 1.07 -34.80 28.35
CA PHE A 362 1.60 -36.07 27.86
C PHE A 362 2.41 -35.90 26.58
N ILE A 363 1.98 -35.00 25.69
CA ILE A 363 2.61 -34.75 24.39
C ILE A 363 2.68 -33.26 24.19
N ARG A 364 3.88 -32.71 23.93
CA ARG A 364 4.06 -31.27 23.72
C ARG A 364 3.27 -30.80 22.50
N ILE A 365 2.23 -29.99 22.75
CA ILE A 365 1.35 -29.40 21.72
C ILE A 365 0.97 -27.96 22.09
N ARG A 366 0.54 -27.18 21.09
CA ARG A 366 -0.02 -25.86 21.33
C ARG A 366 -1.43 -25.99 21.92
N THR A 367 -1.68 -25.26 23.01
CA THR A 367 -2.96 -25.31 23.75
C THR A 367 -3.86 -24.12 23.49
N VAL A 368 -3.31 -23.02 22.97
CA VAL A 368 -4.04 -21.79 22.68
C VAL A 368 -4.43 -21.76 21.21
N ILE A 369 -5.73 -21.64 20.94
CA ILE A 369 -6.31 -21.56 19.61
C ILE A 369 -6.70 -20.12 19.35
N GLY A 370 -6.13 -19.49 18.34
CA GLY A 370 -6.45 -18.14 17.89
C GLY A 370 -5.57 -17.69 16.72
N LEU A 371 -6.07 -16.79 15.88
CA LEU A 371 -5.39 -16.38 14.65
C LEU A 371 -4.03 -15.67 14.91
N TYR A 372 -4.01 -14.78 15.89
CA TYR A 372 -2.85 -14.01 16.34
C TYR A 372 -2.47 -14.31 17.80
N ALA A 373 -2.77 -15.53 18.27
CA ALA A 373 -2.47 -15.93 19.64
C ALA A 373 -1.00 -15.73 20.01
N GLY A 374 -0.75 -14.88 21.01
CA GLY A 374 0.59 -14.52 21.49
C GLY A 374 1.42 -13.64 20.54
N LYS A 375 0.84 -13.14 19.45
CA LYS A 375 1.57 -12.34 18.43
C LYS A 375 1.53 -10.84 18.69
N ASN A 376 0.58 -10.33 19.48
CA ASN A 376 0.46 -8.88 19.70
C ASN A 376 1.67 -8.33 20.45
N ASN A 377 2.27 -7.25 19.94
CA ASN A 377 3.46 -6.61 20.49
C ASN A 377 4.67 -7.55 20.65
N SER A 378 4.66 -8.68 19.94
CA SER A 378 5.76 -9.66 19.91
C SER A 378 6.71 -9.39 18.75
N VAL A 379 7.99 -9.76 18.94
CA VAL A 379 8.98 -9.75 17.87
C VAL A 379 8.83 -11.05 17.08
N GLY A 380 8.66 -10.91 15.77
CA GLY A 380 8.51 -12.01 14.83
C GLY A 380 9.84 -12.73 14.53
N PRO A 381 9.85 -13.60 13.50
CA PRO A 381 11.06 -14.31 13.11
C PRO A 381 12.14 -13.35 12.59
N SER A 382 13.40 -13.73 12.79
CA SER A 382 14.55 -13.00 12.26
C SER A 382 14.71 -13.29 10.78
N LEU A 383 14.73 -12.27 9.94
CA LEU A 383 15.03 -12.33 8.52
C LEU A 383 16.43 -11.76 8.28
N GLU A 384 17.27 -12.49 7.55
CA GLU A 384 18.49 -11.94 6.96
C GLU A 384 18.24 -11.68 5.48
N VAL A 385 18.45 -10.44 5.04
CA VAL A 385 18.20 -9.98 3.68
C VAL A 385 19.44 -9.33 3.08
N ASN A 386 19.49 -9.28 1.76
CA ASN A 386 20.52 -8.52 1.06
C ASN A 386 20.20 -7.01 1.08
N ASP A 387 21.20 -6.18 1.37
CA ASP A 387 21.04 -4.71 1.46
C ASP A 387 21.08 -3.99 0.10
N GLY A 388 21.48 -4.68 -0.97
CA GLY A 388 21.58 -4.12 -2.31
C GLY A 388 22.80 -3.22 -2.56
N VAL A 389 23.64 -2.94 -1.55
CA VAL A 389 24.79 -2.02 -1.68
C VAL A 389 25.79 -2.55 -2.70
N LYS A 390 26.10 -3.85 -2.65
CA LYS A 390 27.00 -4.50 -3.61
C LYS A 390 26.32 -4.80 -4.95
N ASN A 391 25.02 -5.05 -4.95
CA ASN A 391 24.26 -5.40 -6.14
C ASN A 391 22.78 -5.04 -5.94
N SER A 392 22.36 -3.90 -6.51
CA SER A 392 20.98 -3.42 -6.46
C SER A 392 19.93 -4.43 -6.97
N ASN A 393 20.31 -5.38 -7.83
CA ASN A 393 19.39 -6.42 -8.33
C ASN A 393 19.04 -7.48 -7.27
N ARG A 394 19.71 -7.48 -6.11
CA ARG A 394 19.49 -8.44 -5.03
C ARG A 394 18.85 -7.82 -3.79
N VAL A 395 18.63 -6.51 -3.77
CA VAL A 395 18.05 -5.82 -2.61
C VAL A 395 16.77 -6.51 -2.12
N GLY A 396 16.61 -6.60 -0.81
CA GLY A 396 15.41 -7.16 -0.18
C GLY A 396 15.28 -8.68 -0.34
N GLN A 397 16.13 -9.35 -1.12
CA GLN A 397 16.13 -10.80 -1.25
C GLN A 397 16.45 -11.45 0.11
N ILE A 398 15.59 -12.36 0.55
CA ILE A 398 15.80 -13.12 1.78
C ILE A 398 16.89 -14.17 1.56
N LEU A 399 17.81 -14.24 2.52
CA LEU A 399 18.91 -15.21 2.56
C LEU A 399 18.66 -16.29 3.61
N SER A 400 18.05 -15.93 4.75
CA SER A 400 17.64 -16.90 5.75
C SER A 400 16.49 -16.40 6.64
N LEU A 401 15.71 -17.35 7.15
CA LEU A 401 14.65 -17.18 8.14
C LEU A 401 15.08 -17.91 9.42
N ASN A 402 15.23 -17.20 10.53
CA ASN A 402 15.74 -17.74 11.80
C ASN A 402 17.08 -18.48 11.62
N GLY A 403 17.94 -18.00 10.71
CA GLY A 403 19.21 -18.63 10.36
C GLY A 403 19.12 -19.84 9.42
N LEU A 404 17.91 -20.29 9.07
CA LEU A 404 17.68 -21.37 8.12
C LEU A 404 17.54 -20.83 6.69
N ARG A 405 18.24 -21.45 5.73
CA ARG A 405 18.18 -21.06 4.30
C ARG A 405 17.04 -21.74 3.53
N GLU A 406 16.50 -22.79 4.10
CA GLU A 406 15.35 -23.54 3.58
C GLU A 406 14.45 -23.94 4.74
N LEU A 407 13.18 -24.15 4.43
CA LEU A 407 12.20 -24.67 5.36
C LEU A 407 12.34 -26.20 5.51
N SER A 408 11.59 -26.75 6.46
CA SER A 408 11.49 -28.21 6.66
C SER A 408 10.03 -28.69 6.76
N VAL A 409 9.08 -27.82 6.41
CA VAL A 409 7.64 -28.06 6.60
C VAL A 409 7.00 -28.75 5.39
N TRP A 410 7.62 -28.70 4.22
CA TRP A 410 7.12 -29.32 2.99
C TRP A 410 7.87 -30.62 2.64
N LYS A 411 7.33 -31.40 1.70
CA LYS A 411 7.83 -32.76 1.41
C LYS A 411 9.07 -32.80 0.53
N THR A 412 9.35 -31.75 -0.24
CA THR A 412 10.51 -31.71 -1.15
C THR A 412 11.42 -30.53 -0.84
N PRO A 413 12.72 -30.63 -1.16
CA PRO A 413 13.63 -29.49 -1.04
C PRO A 413 13.18 -28.29 -1.88
N SER A 414 12.63 -28.51 -3.08
CA SER A 414 12.12 -27.43 -3.95
C SER A 414 11.00 -26.62 -3.29
N ALA A 415 10.05 -27.31 -2.64
CA ALA A 415 8.94 -26.68 -1.92
C ALA A 415 9.41 -25.89 -0.68
N ASN A 416 10.53 -26.29 -0.09
CA ASN A 416 11.08 -25.67 1.10
C ASN A 416 12.00 -24.47 0.80
N GLN A 417 12.21 -24.10 -0.46
CA GLN A 417 13.06 -22.95 -0.79
C GLN A 417 12.43 -21.62 -0.35
N ILE A 418 13.27 -20.77 0.25
CA ILE A 418 12.95 -19.38 0.62
C ILE A 418 13.47 -18.47 -0.50
N ASN A 419 12.58 -18.06 -1.38
CA ASN A 419 12.89 -17.29 -2.58
C ASN A 419 12.13 -15.95 -2.59
N GLY A 420 12.79 -14.91 -3.11
CA GLY A 420 12.19 -13.57 -3.23
C GLY A 420 12.45 -12.67 -2.02
N SER A 421 11.69 -11.59 -1.93
CA SER A 421 11.73 -10.65 -0.80
C SER A 421 10.66 -10.94 0.24
N ASP A 422 10.68 -10.24 1.36
CA ASP A 422 9.61 -10.26 2.38
C ASP A 422 8.36 -9.46 1.95
N GLY A 423 8.34 -8.93 0.72
CA GLY A 423 7.29 -8.02 0.25
C GLY A 423 7.41 -6.62 0.85
N SER A 424 8.56 -6.24 1.42
CA SER A 424 8.80 -4.85 1.81
C SER A 424 9.27 -3.99 0.64
N LEU A 425 10.20 -4.52 -0.16
CA LEU A 425 10.92 -3.86 -1.25
C LEU A 425 11.31 -4.89 -2.33
N PHE A 426 11.41 -4.43 -3.58
CA PHE A 426 11.94 -5.19 -4.70
C PHE A 426 13.10 -4.45 -5.39
N PRO A 427 13.89 -5.13 -6.22
CA PRO A 427 14.88 -4.47 -7.06
C PRO A 427 14.30 -3.33 -7.92
N PRO A 428 15.07 -2.24 -8.12
CA PRO A 428 14.63 -1.11 -8.93
C PRO A 428 14.62 -1.48 -10.43
N PHE A 429 13.94 -0.66 -11.23
CA PHE A 429 13.80 -0.83 -12.67
C PHE A 429 13.16 -2.18 -13.08
N LEU A 430 12.00 -2.46 -12.49
CA LEU A 430 11.22 -3.65 -12.77
C LEU A 430 10.88 -3.76 -14.26
N ASP A 431 11.09 -4.95 -14.82
CA ASP A 431 10.63 -5.29 -16.15
C ASP A 431 9.12 -5.59 -16.08
N PRO A 432 8.28 -4.85 -16.84
CA PRO A 432 6.83 -5.00 -16.81
C PRO A 432 6.33 -6.35 -17.33
N THR A 433 7.22 -7.20 -17.87
CA THR A 433 6.91 -8.56 -18.33
C THR A 433 7.40 -9.64 -17.36
N SER A 434 8.26 -9.28 -16.42
CA SER A 434 8.88 -10.22 -15.48
C SER A 434 8.01 -10.44 -14.24
N PHE A 435 8.09 -11.63 -13.64
CA PHE A 435 7.44 -11.90 -12.36
C PHE A 435 8.30 -11.41 -11.18
N VAL A 436 7.64 -11.12 -10.06
CA VAL A 436 8.31 -10.91 -8.76
C VAL A 436 8.01 -12.06 -7.81
N GLN A 437 8.87 -12.27 -6.81
CA GLN A 437 8.71 -13.33 -5.82
C GLN A 437 8.67 -12.75 -4.41
N VAL A 438 7.70 -13.23 -3.63
CA VAL A 438 7.53 -12.87 -2.21
C VAL A 438 7.53 -14.15 -1.39
N PHE A 439 8.39 -14.22 -0.40
CA PHE A 439 8.29 -15.24 0.63
C PHE A 439 7.32 -14.78 1.71
N SER A 440 6.22 -15.53 1.91
CA SER A 440 5.29 -15.28 2.99
C SER A 440 5.55 -16.26 4.14
N ALA A 441 6.05 -15.71 5.26
CA ALA A 441 6.28 -16.47 6.48
C ALA A 441 4.98 -17.02 7.08
N ASP A 442 3.87 -16.30 6.94
CA ASP A 442 2.56 -16.69 7.50
C ASP A 442 1.97 -17.94 6.83
N ILE A 443 2.33 -18.22 5.57
CA ILE A 443 1.94 -19.43 4.86
C ILE A 443 3.12 -20.35 4.50
N CYS A 444 4.29 -20.09 5.11
CA CYS A 444 5.51 -20.85 4.94
C CYS A 444 5.91 -21.15 3.48
N ARG A 445 5.72 -20.22 2.53
CA ARG A 445 6.02 -20.49 1.11
C ARG A 445 6.43 -19.25 0.33
N SER A 446 7.26 -19.48 -0.69
CA SER A 446 7.60 -18.52 -1.76
C SER A 446 6.49 -18.45 -2.82
N LEU A 447 5.93 -17.26 -3.02
CA LEU A 447 4.84 -16.94 -3.94
C LEU A 447 5.38 -16.20 -5.17
N ARG A 448 4.83 -16.51 -6.35
CA ARG A 448 5.13 -15.81 -7.61
C ARG A 448 3.99 -14.90 -7.99
N PHE A 449 4.33 -13.67 -8.35
CA PHE A 449 3.38 -12.65 -8.79
C PHE A 449 3.72 -12.23 -10.21
N HIS A 450 2.76 -12.33 -11.11
CA HIS A 450 2.91 -11.96 -12.51
C HIS A 450 2.23 -10.62 -12.79
N PRO A 451 2.79 -9.81 -13.70
CA PRO A 451 2.10 -8.62 -14.19
C PRO A 451 0.81 -9.06 -14.91
N ILE A 452 -0.21 -8.19 -14.87
CA ILE A 452 -1.42 -8.40 -15.66
C ILE A 452 -1.10 -8.41 -17.17
N SER A 453 -1.87 -9.17 -17.95
CA SER A 453 -1.57 -9.44 -19.38
C SER A 453 -1.47 -8.19 -20.24
N GLU A 454 -2.23 -7.16 -19.90
CA GLU A 454 -2.11 -5.81 -20.45
C GLU A 454 -1.61 -4.91 -19.31
N PRO A 455 -0.31 -4.50 -19.30
CA PRO A 455 0.24 -3.69 -18.24
C PRO A 455 -0.48 -2.35 -18.14
N GLU A 456 -1.48 -2.29 -17.26
CA GLU A 456 -2.16 -1.06 -16.90
C GLU A 456 -1.34 -0.34 -15.85
N ILE A 457 -1.01 0.93 -16.13
CA ILE A 457 -0.45 1.82 -15.12
C ILE A 457 -1.62 2.26 -14.24
N VAL A 458 -1.59 1.83 -12.99
CA VAL A 458 -2.57 2.23 -11.98
C VAL A 458 -1.95 3.32 -11.12
N ASP A 459 -2.55 4.51 -11.13
CA ASP A 459 -2.10 5.62 -10.29
C ASP A 459 -2.63 5.45 -8.86
N ILE A 460 -1.72 5.26 -7.91
CA ILE A 460 -2.03 5.22 -6.48
C ILE A 460 -1.50 6.51 -5.87
N ASN A 461 -2.40 7.36 -5.37
CA ASN A 461 -2.07 8.70 -4.88
C ASN A 461 -1.23 9.49 -5.89
N SER A 462 -1.56 9.39 -7.19
CA SER A 462 -0.83 10.04 -8.29
C SER A 462 0.60 9.52 -8.54
N ILE A 463 0.96 8.35 -8.00
CA ILE A 463 2.20 7.65 -8.37
C ILE A 463 1.85 6.45 -9.27
N PRO A 464 2.47 6.35 -10.46
CA PRO A 464 2.19 5.26 -11.39
C PRO A 464 2.74 3.93 -10.87
N THR A 465 1.89 2.90 -10.84
CA THR A 465 2.27 1.55 -10.40
C THR A 465 1.95 0.49 -11.44
N LEU A 466 2.72 -0.59 -11.38
CA LEU A 466 2.41 -1.85 -12.05
C LEU A 466 1.64 -2.76 -11.10
N ARG A 467 0.52 -3.29 -11.57
CA ARG A 467 -0.28 -4.27 -10.85
C ARG A 467 0.21 -5.69 -11.14
N PHE A 468 0.54 -6.42 -10.08
CA PHE A 468 0.89 -7.83 -10.12
C PHE A 468 -0.18 -8.67 -9.42
N LEU A 469 -0.51 -9.82 -9.98
CA LEU A 469 -1.44 -10.81 -9.43
C LEU A 469 -0.71 -12.08 -9.03
N LEU A 470 -1.19 -12.75 -8.00
CA LEU A 470 -0.66 -14.05 -7.60
C LEU A 470 -0.80 -15.05 -8.75
N SER A 471 0.24 -15.86 -8.98
CA SER A 471 0.18 -16.92 -9.99
C SER A 471 -0.93 -17.91 -9.64
N LYS A 472 -1.83 -18.16 -10.60
CA LYS A 472 -2.89 -19.19 -10.49
C LYS A 472 -2.32 -20.58 -10.17
N GLN A 473 -1.08 -20.85 -10.59
CA GLN A 473 -0.37 -22.10 -10.31
C GLN A 473 -0.16 -22.35 -8.81
N THR A 474 -0.16 -21.30 -7.98
CA THR A 474 0.07 -21.38 -6.53
C THR A 474 -0.85 -22.38 -5.83
N PHE A 475 -2.13 -22.42 -6.23
CA PHE A 475 -3.17 -23.22 -5.58
C PHE A 475 -3.55 -24.48 -6.38
N LEU A 476 -2.92 -24.75 -7.53
CA LEU A 476 -3.25 -25.93 -8.33
C LEU A 476 -2.82 -27.22 -7.63
N SER A 477 -3.58 -28.29 -7.83
CA SER A 477 -3.23 -29.62 -7.34
C SER A 477 -1.98 -30.16 -8.08
N PRO A 478 -1.27 -31.14 -7.50
CA PRO A 478 -0.19 -31.83 -8.21
C PRO A 478 -0.64 -32.59 -9.47
N GLU A 479 -1.94 -32.88 -9.60
CA GLU A 479 -2.51 -33.52 -10.79
C GLU A 479 -2.55 -32.55 -11.97
N GLU A 480 -2.86 -31.27 -11.72
CA GLU A 480 -2.88 -30.21 -12.73
C GLU A 480 -1.52 -29.52 -12.91
N TYR A 481 -0.74 -29.40 -11.84
CA TYR A 481 0.57 -28.76 -11.83
C TYR A 481 1.58 -29.57 -10.99
N PRO A 482 2.32 -30.51 -11.61
CA PRO A 482 3.19 -31.46 -10.91
C PRO A 482 4.26 -30.85 -9.98
N ASP A 483 4.73 -29.62 -10.24
CA ASP A 483 5.69 -28.94 -9.38
C ASP A 483 5.14 -28.71 -7.96
N ASN A 484 3.81 -28.69 -7.79
CA ASN A 484 3.16 -28.58 -6.49
C ASN A 484 3.14 -29.89 -5.69
N GLN A 485 3.70 -30.99 -6.21
CA GLN A 485 3.78 -32.27 -5.49
C GLN A 485 4.39 -32.11 -4.10
N GLY A 486 5.44 -31.29 -3.95
CA GLY A 486 6.11 -31.08 -2.67
C GLY A 486 5.25 -30.39 -1.59
N PHE A 487 4.16 -29.78 -2.02
CA PHE A 487 3.22 -29.07 -1.17
C PHE A 487 2.01 -29.91 -0.73
N CYS A 488 1.90 -31.13 -1.26
CA CYS A 488 0.88 -32.09 -0.85
C CYS A 488 1.42 -32.98 0.29
N LEU A 489 0.83 -32.85 1.48
CA LEU A 489 1.31 -33.56 2.67
C LEU A 489 0.99 -35.07 2.66
N ASP A 490 -0.09 -35.47 2.00
CA ASP A 490 -0.61 -36.85 1.97
C ASP A 490 -0.44 -37.53 0.59
N TYR A 491 0.57 -37.11 -0.18
CA TYR A 491 0.82 -37.64 -1.54
C TYR A 491 0.83 -39.19 -1.57
N PRO A 492 0.14 -39.84 -2.53
CA PRO A 492 -0.55 -39.26 -3.70
C PRO A 492 -1.98 -38.75 -3.45
N LYS A 493 -2.52 -38.83 -2.22
CA LYS A 493 -3.87 -38.35 -1.90
C LYS A 493 -3.83 -36.84 -1.60
N CYS A 494 -3.95 -36.03 -2.65
CA CYS A 494 -3.83 -34.58 -2.53
C CYS A 494 -5.19 -33.87 -2.54
N PRO A 495 -5.32 -32.70 -1.91
CA PRO A 495 -6.46 -31.82 -2.15
C PRO A 495 -6.56 -31.47 -3.64
N LYS A 496 -7.78 -31.29 -4.13
CA LYS A 496 -8.02 -30.69 -5.45
C LYS A 496 -7.61 -29.22 -5.47
N SER A 497 -7.42 -28.67 -6.67
CA SER A 497 -7.00 -27.29 -6.92
C SER A 497 -7.83 -26.26 -6.15
N GLY A 498 -7.16 -25.24 -5.60
CA GLY A 498 -7.74 -24.15 -4.82
C GLY A 498 -7.46 -24.20 -3.31
N ILE A 499 -6.85 -25.28 -2.81
CA ILE A 499 -6.59 -25.47 -1.38
C ILE A 499 -5.13 -25.86 -1.13
N ILE A 500 -4.53 -25.29 -0.09
CA ILE A 500 -3.22 -25.68 0.44
C ILE A 500 -3.39 -26.15 1.88
N ASP A 501 -2.95 -27.37 2.17
CA ASP A 501 -2.93 -27.91 3.54
C ASP A 501 -1.80 -27.27 4.36
N MET A 502 -2.16 -26.68 5.50
CA MET A 502 -1.25 -25.91 6.35
C MET A 502 -0.82 -26.66 7.61
N ARG A 503 -1.16 -27.95 7.77
CA ARG A 503 -0.89 -28.70 9.01
C ARG A 503 0.58 -28.66 9.45
N THR A 504 1.55 -28.78 8.54
CA THR A 504 2.97 -28.73 8.91
C THR A 504 3.47 -27.32 9.21
N CYS A 505 2.94 -26.30 8.53
CA CYS A 505 3.28 -24.90 8.77
C CYS A 505 2.64 -24.37 10.07
N MET A 506 1.46 -24.90 10.45
CA MET A 506 0.69 -24.48 11.63
C MET A 506 0.73 -25.53 12.76
N GLU A 507 1.87 -26.20 12.95
CA GLU A 507 2.14 -27.08 14.11
C GLU A 507 1.06 -28.15 14.38
N GLY A 508 0.49 -28.74 13.33
CA GLY A 508 -0.51 -29.79 13.39
C GLY A 508 -1.96 -29.32 13.45
N ALA A 509 -2.22 -28.00 13.46
CA ALA A 509 -3.57 -27.47 13.40
C ALA A 509 -4.30 -27.95 12.12
N PRO A 510 -5.55 -28.44 12.20
CA PRO A 510 -6.28 -29.02 11.07
C PRO A 510 -6.82 -27.91 10.14
N ILE A 511 -5.93 -27.09 9.59
CA ILE A 511 -6.25 -25.91 8.80
C ILE A 511 -5.69 -26.08 7.39
N ALA A 512 -6.49 -25.69 6.41
CA ALA A 512 -6.08 -25.46 5.04
C ALA A 512 -6.44 -24.03 4.63
N ILE A 513 -5.68 -23.46 3.69
CA ILE A 513 -5.94 -22.11 3.17
C ILE A 513 -6.43 -22.17 1.72
N SER A 514 -7.24 -21.19 1.36
CA SER A 514 -7.71 -20.93 -0.01
C SER A 514 -7.81 -19.42 -0.24
N LEU A 515 -8.15 -19.02 -1.46
CA LEU A 515 -8.69 -17.68 -1.68
C LEU A 515 -10.12 -17.57 -1.09
N PRO A 516 -10.60 -16.36 -0.76
CA PRO A 516 -11.93 -16.14 -0.21
C PRO A 516 -13.03 -16.72 -1.09
N HIS A 517 -14.08 -17.24 -0.45
CA HIS A 517 -15.22 -17.86 -1.11
C HIS A 517 -14.84 -18.98 -2.09
N PHE A 518 -13.71 -19.64 -1.84
CA PHE A 518 -13.12 -20.62 -2.77
C PHE A 518 -12.91 -20.07 -4.18
N ASN A 519 -12.54 -18.80 -4.30
CA ASN A 519 -12.26 -18.16 -5.58
C ASN A 519 -11.16 -18.92 -6.34
N GLY A 520 -11.43 -19.27 -7.61
CA GLY A 520 -10.52 -20.06 -8.44
C GLY A 520 -10.28 -21.51 -8.01
N ALA A 521 -11.06 -22.05 -7.07
CA ALA A 521 -10.94 -23.43 -6.61
C ALA A 521 -11.81 -24.42 -7.41
N ASP A 522 -11.53 -25.72 -7.25
CA ASP A 522 -12.35 -26.80 -7.82
C ASP A 522 -13.81 -26.69 -7.34
N ARG A 523 -14.74 -26.89 -8.26
CA ARG A 523 -16.17 -26.68 -8.03
C ARG A 523 -16.73 -27.53 -6.90
N SER A 524 -16.13 -28.69 -6.62
CA SER A 524 -16.60 -29.58 -5.55
C SER A 524 -16.54 -28.95 -4.15
N TYR A 525 -15.67 -27.96 -3.91
CA TYR A 525 -15.65 -27.21 -2.65
C TYR A 525 -16.84 -26.26 -2.53
N LEU A 526 -17.19 -25.56 -3.61
CA LEU A 526 -18.37 -24.69 -3.68
C LEU A 526 -19.66 -25.52 -3.56
N ASP A 527 -19.72 -26.68 -4.20
CA ASP A 527 -20.92 -27.52 -4.17
C ASP A 527 -21.12 -28.22 -2.80
N ALA A 528 -20.10 -28.24 -1.95
CA ALA A 528 -20.15 -28.84 -0.62
C ALA A 528 -20.78 -27.91 0.45
N VAL A 529 -20.87 -26.61 0.19
CA VAL A 529 -21.34 -25.61 1.15
C VAL A 529 -22.35 -24.65 0.50
N ILE A 530 -23.20 -24.00 1.29
CA ILE A 530 -24.14 -22.98 0.81
C ILE A 530 -23.70 -21.62 1.39
N GLY A 531 -23.74 -20.55 0.59
CA GLY A 531 -23.42 -19.18 1.02
C GLY A 531 -22.09 -18.62 0.49
N MET A 532 -21.38 -19.35 -0.37
CA MET A 532 -20.14 -18.90 -1.02
C MET A 532 -20.40 -18.17 -2.33
N HIS A 533 -19.75 -17.02 -2.51
CA HIS A 533 -19.91 -16.14 -3.67
C HIS A 533 -18.53 -15.65 -4.16
N PRO A 534 -17.79 -16.49 -4.90
CA PRO A 534 -16.47 -16.11 -5.43
C PRO A 534 -16.60 -14.94 -6.40
N ARG A 535 -15.61 -14.04 -6.38
CA ARG A 535 -15.52 -12.87 -7.26
C ARG A 535 -14.08 -12.68 -7.74
N ASP A 536 -13.91 -12.10 -8.91
CA ASP A 536 -12.60 -11.88 -9.53
C ASP A 536 -11.70 -10.92 -8.73
N ASP A 537 -12.29 -10.04 -7.91
CA ASP A 537 -11.56 -9.10 -7.05
C ASP A 537 -11.04 -9.73 -5.74
N MET A 538 -11.43 -10.98 -5.45
CA MET A 538 -10.98 -11.73 -4.27
C MET A 538 -9.66 -12.47 -4.56
N ASP A 539 -8.66 -11.72 -4.99
CA ASP A 539 -7.32 -12.22 -5.32
C ASP A 539 -6.24 -11.37 -4.62
N ILE A 540 -5.04 -11.95 -4.48
CA ILE A 540 -3.89 -11.27 -3.87
C ILE A 540 -3.21 -10.43 -4.95
N SER A 541 -3.08 -9.13 -4.71
CA SER A 541 -2.47 -8.19 -5.65
C SER A 541 -1.45 -7.26 -5.01
N LEU A 542 -0.43 -6.92 -5.78
CA LEU A 542 0.64 -5.99 -5.41
C LEU A 542 0.69 -4.84 -6.41
N TYR A 543 0.85 -3.63 -5.93
CA TYR A 543 0.99 -2.43 -6.74
C TYR A 543 2.36 -1.82 -6.47
N ILE A 544 3.25 -1.94 -7.46
CA ILE A 544 4.66 -1.65 -7.29
C ILE A 544 5.06 -0.51 -8.23
N GLU A 545 5.72 0.50 -7.69
CA GLU A 545 6.30 1.56 -8.51
C GLU A 545 7.54 1.00 -9.24
N PRO A 546 7.55 0.98 -10.59
CA PRO A 546 8.52 0.20 -11.35
C PRO A 546 9.96 0.71 -11.27
N GLN A 547 10.20 1.99 -11.02
CA GLN A 547 11.56 2.53 -11.03
C GLN A 547 12.29 2.26 -9.71
N THR A 548 11.60 2.34 -8.59
CA THR A 548 12.14 2.13 -7.24
C THR A 548 11.99 0.69 -6.76
N GLY A 549 10.96 -0.03 -7.22
CA GLY A 549 10.58 -1.34 -6.68
C GLY A 549 9.81 -1.26 -5.36
N VAL A 550 9.35 -0.08 -4.94
CA VAL A 550 8.55 0.10 -3.72
C VAL A 550 7.10 -0.33 -3.95
N ILE A 551 6.57 -1.12 -3.03
CA ILE A 551 5.14 -1.47 -3.00
C ILE A 551 4.36 -0.31 -2.40
N LEU A 552 3.48 0.31 -3.20
CA LEU A 552 2.57 1.37 -2.73
C LEU A 552 1.32 0.81 -2.07
N GLN A 553 0.79 -0.27 -2.63
CA GLN A 553 -0.35 -0.96 -2.08
C GLN A 553 -0.18 -2.47 -2.23
N ALA A 554 -0.61 -3.23 -1.22
CA ALA A 554 -0.80 -4.67 -1.33
C ALA A 554 -2.16 -5.05 -0.76
N LEU A 555 -2.87 -5.90 -1.50
CA LEU A 555 -4.11 -6.52 -1.06
C LEU A 555 -3.86 -8.01 -0.87
N GLN A 556 -3.98 -8.48 0.36
CA GLN A 556 -3.81 -9.88 0.72
C GLN A 556 -5.12 -10.42 1.28
N LEU A 557 -5.74 -11.33 0.52
CA LEU A 557 -6.96 -12.01 0.93
C LEU A 557 -6.69 -13.51 1.07
N ILE A 558 -6.99 -14.06 2.24
CA ILE A 558 -6.76 -15.48 2.56
C ILE A 558 -7.95 -16.00 3.36
N GLN A 559 -8.48 -17.16 2.96
CA GLN A 559 -9.49 -17.90 3.69
C GLN A 559 -8.88 -19.07 4.44
N ALA A 560 -9.31 -19.26 5.68
CA ALA A 560 -9.01 -20.44 6.48
C ALA A 560 -10.18 -21.43 6.44
N ASN A 561 -9.85 -22.70 6.26
CA ASN A 561 -10.79 -23.81 6.19
C ASN A 561 -10.34 -24.90 7.16
N ALA A 562 -11.27 -25.47 7.93
CA ALA A 562 -10.99 -26.64 8.76
C ALA A 562 -10.95 -27.90 7.89
N ILE A 563 -9.91 -28.72 8.07
CA ILE A 563 -9.80 -30.05 7.47
C ILE A 563 -10.49 -31.04 8.41
N ILE A 564 -11.56 -31.69 7.95
CA ILE A 564 -12.33 -32.63 8.75
C ILE A 564 -12.35 -33.98 8.03
N TYR A 565 -11.88 -35.03 8.70
CA TYR A 565 -11.98 -36.39 8.18
C TYR A 565 -13.28 -37.04 8.62
N GLN A 566 -13.85 -37.85 7.73
CA GLN A 566 -14.95 -38.74 8.13
C GLN A 566 -14.44 -39.68 9.22
N ASN A 567 -15.14 -39.71 10.35
CA ASN A 567 -14.78 -40.61 11.45
C ASN A 567 -16.02 -41.32 12.02
N PRO A 568 -16.24 -42.61 11.70
CA PRO A 568 -17.39 -43.38 12.19
C PRO A 568 -17.47 -43.53 13.70
N ASN A 569 -16.35 -43.38 14.42
CA ASN A 569 -16.32 -43.46 15.88
C ASN A 569 -16.93 -42.22 16.55
N PHE A 570 -17.06 -41.11 15.82
CA PHE A 570 -17.63 -39.86 16.30
C PHE A 570 -18.90 -39.56 15.51
N PRO A 571 -20.10 -39.75 16.09
CA PRO A 571 -21.38 -39.59 15.37
C PRO A 571 -21.51 -38.24 14.65
N GLN A 572 -20.95 -37.19 15.24
CA GLN A 572 -20.92 -35.83 14.71
C GLN A 572 -20.18 -35.70 13.36
N LEU A 573 -19.26 -36.62 13.05
CA LEU A 573 -18.42 -36.60 11.85
C LEU A 573 -18.68 -37.79 10.92
N ALA A 574 -19.47 -38.76 11.36
CA ALA A 574 -19.69 -40.01 10.63
C ALA A 574 -20.40 -39.82 9.28
N HIS A 575 -21.25 -38.79 9.17
CA HIS A 575 -22.01 -38.47 7.96
C HIS A 575 -21.20 -37.71 6.89
N LEU A 576 -20.01 -37.19 7.25
CA LEU A 576 -19.18 -36.40 6.36
C LEU A 576 -18.55 -37.26 5.25
N LYS A 577 -18.11 -36.60 4.18
CA LYS A 577 -17.28 -37.25 3.14
C LYS A 577 -15.87 -37.47 3.68
N ASP A 578 -15.12 -38.38 3.03
CA ASP A 578 -13.73 -38.77 3.37
C ASP A 578 -12.89 -37.60 3.90
N VAL A 579 -12.82 -36.51 3.14
CA VAL A 579 -12.28 -35.22 3.60
C VAL A 579 -13.27 -34.10 3.29
N THR A 580 -13.59 -33.30 4.29
CA THR A 580 -14.43 -32.10 4.19
C THR A 580 -13.62 -30.87 4.59
N TYR A 581 -13.62 -29.85 3.73
CA TYR A 581 -13.00 -28.54 4.02
C TYR A 581 -14.10 -27.56 4.39
N LEU A 582 -14.26 -27.30 5.69
CA LEU A 582 -15.31 -26.43 6.20
C LEU A 582 -14.76 -25.01 6.40
N PRO A 583 -15.25 -23.99 5.67
CA PRO A 583 -14.76 -22.62 5.80
C PRO A 583 -15.01 -22.03 7.19
N ILE A 584 -13.99 -21.39 7.76
CA ILE A 584 -14.05 -20.73 9.07
C ILE A 584 -14.25 -19.22 8.91
N GLY A 585 -13.59 -18.65 7.90
CA GLY A 585 -13.59 -17.22 7.65
C GLY A 585 -12.41 -16.82 6.76
N TYR A 586 -12.40 -15.56 6.32
CA TYR A 586 -11.30 -14.99 5.56
C TYR A 586 -10.86 -13.65 6.12
N SER A 587 -9.57 -13.36 5.95
CA SER A 587 -8.99 -12.07 6.26
C SER A 587 -8.73 -11.28 4.99
N ASN A 588 -8.97 -9.98 5.04
CA ASN A 588 -8.56 -9.01 4.04
C ASN A 588 -7.59 -8.02 4.68
N THR A 589 -6.34 -8.06 4.23
CA THR A 589 -5.27 -7.16 4.65
C THR A 589 -4.96 -6.20 3.52
N SER A 590 -5.17 -4.91 3.76
CA SER A 590 -4.77 -3.83 2.86
C SER A 590 -3.56 -3.10 3.45
N ILE A 591 -2.47 -3.08 2.71
CA ILE A 591 -1.21 -2.45 3.12
C ILE A 591 -1.04 -1.19 2.28
N TYR A 592 -0.82 -0.06 2.94
CA TYR A 592 -0.56 1.21 2.28
C TYR A 592 0.76 1.79 2.73
N VAL A 593 1.35 2.57 1.84
CA VAL A 593 2.48 3.41 2.14
C VAL A 593 2.01 4.60 2.97
N ASN A 594 2.73 4.91 4.06
CA ASN A 594 2.41 6.05 4.90
C ASN A 594 2.71 7.38 4.20
N GLU A 595 2.13 8.47 4.71
CA GLU A 595 2.30 9.79 4.11
C GLU A 595 3.77 10.22 4.04
N ALA A 596 4.59 9.87 5.03
CA ALA A 596 6.00 10.24 5.06
C ALA A 596 6.81 9.61 3.91
N VAL A 597 6.62 8.32 3.63
CA VAL A 597 7.23 7.65 2.47
C VAL A 597 6.70 8.25 1.18
N PHE A 598 5.39 8.52 1.12
CA PHE A 598 4.76 9.08 -0.06
C PHE A 598 5.40 10.44 -0.41
N GLN A 599 5.56 11.32 0.58
CA GLN A 599 6.23 12.61 0.41
C GLN A 599 7.69 12.43 -0.03
N THR A 600 8.43 11.49 0.57
CA THR A 600 9.80 11.17 0.16
C THR A 600 9.86 10.68 -1.29
N LEU A 601 8.98 9.76 -1.70
CA LEU A 601 8.91 9.28 -3.08
C LEU A 601 8.58 10.44 -4.04
N MET A 602 7.64 11.30 -3.67
CA MET A 602 7.26 12.45 -4.47
C MET A 602 8.42 13.43 -4.66
N SER A 603 9.15 13.77 -3.59
CA SER A 603 10.26 14.73 -3.62
C SER A 603 11.54 14.18 -4.24
N THR A 604 11.82 12.89 -4.09
CA THR A 604 13.07 12.27 -4.58
C THR A 604 12.96 11.71 -5.99
N LEU A 605 11.76 11.31 -6.42
CA LEU A 605 11.55 10.69 -7.73
C LEU A 605 10.72 11.56 -8.67
N ILE A 606 9.48 11.85 -8.29
CA ILE A 606 8.49 12.39 -9.22
C ILE A 606 8.78 13.85 -9.57
N ILE A 607 9.04 14.69 -8.55
CA ILE A 607 9.32 16.12 -8.75
C ILE A 607 10.58 16.34 -9.62
N PRO A 608 11.73 15.68 -9.38
CA PRO A 608 12.91 15.82 -10.24
C PRO A 608 12.67 15.33 -11.67
N GLN A 609 11.93 14.25 -11.87
CA GLN A 609 11.63 13.77 -13.23
C GLN A 609 10.71 14.71 -13.99
N LEU A 610 9.71 15.25 -13.30
CA LEU A 610 8.81 16.23 -13.87
C LEU A 610 9.55 17.52 -14.21
N SER A 611 10.43 18.00 -13.33
CA SER A 611 11.22 19.21 -13.57
C SER A 611 12.16 19.07 -14.77
N VAL A 612 12.82 17.91 -14.92
CA VAL A 612 13.65 17.61 -16.10
C VAL A 612 12.80 17.55 -17.37
N LYS A 613 11.62 16.91 -17.33
CA LYS A 613 10.71 16.86 -18.48
C LYS A 613 10.22 18.26 -18.89
N ILE A 614 9.79 19.08 -17.92
CA ILE A 614 9.36 20.45 -18.16
C ILE A 614 10.51 21.28 -18.74
N ALA A 615 11.70 21.21 -18.14
CA ALA A 615 12.88 21.91 -18.64
C ALA A 615 13.24 21.48 -20.07
N ALA A 616 13.15 20.19 -20.40
CA ALA A 616 13.36 19.69 -21.74
C ALA A 616 12.33 20.25 -22.75
N TRP A 617 11.03 20.25 -22.39
CA TRP A 617 9.99 20.84 -23.23
C TRP A 617 10.16 22.36 -23.41
N LEU A 618 10.61 23.07 -22.38
CA LEU A 618 10.94 24.50 -22.48
C LEU A 618 12.14 24.74 -23.41
N MET A 619 13.18 23.91 -23.35
CA MET A 619 14.32 24.01 -24.27
C MET A 619 13.92 23.72 -25.72
N VAL A 620 13.10 22.69 -25.96
CA VAL A 620 12.61 22.34 -27.31
C VAL A 620 11.73 23.45 -27.87
N SER A 621 10.79 23.97 -27.06
CA SER A 621 9.91 25.07 -27.49
C SER A 621 10.68 26.36 -27.76
N ALA A 622 11.65 26.72 -26.92
CA ALA A 622 12.54 27.85 -27.17
C ALA A 622 13.35 27.68 -28.47
N GLY A 623 13.85 26.47 -28.74
CA GLY A 623 14.53 26.14 -30.00
C GLY A 623 13.63 26.30 -31.22
N LEU A 624 12.38 25.81 -31.16
CA LEU A 624 11.40 25.95 -32.23
C LEU A 624 11.00 27.41 -32.48
N VAL A 625 10.83 28.21 -31.42
CA VAL A 625 10.55 29.65 -31.53
C VAL A 625 11.73 30.37 -32.20
N SER A 626 12.97 30.07 -31.80
CA SER A 626 14.17 30.65 -32.42
C SER A 626 14.27 30.30 -33.92
N LEU A 627 13.96 29.05 -34.28
CA LEU A 627 13.90 28.62 -35.69
C LEU A 627 12.80 29.37 -36.46
N ALA A 628 11.60 29.50 -35.88
CA ALA A 628 10.50 30.22 -36.52
C ALA A 628 10.82 31.70 -36.73
N VAL A 629 11.47 32.35 -35.76
CA VAL A 629 11.91 33.75 -35.86
C VAL A 629 12.97 33.91 -36.95
N THR A 630 13.98 33.02 -37.00
CA THR A 630 15.04 33.09 -38.01
C THR A 630 14.51 32.82 -39.42
N LEU A 631 13.59 31.87 -39.60
CA LEU A 631 12.91 31.62 -40.86
C LEU A 631 12.02 32.79 -41.30
N SER A 632 11.27 33.39 -40.36
CA SER A 632 10.44 34.56 -40.63
C SER A 632 11.29 35.76 -41.06
N MET A 633 12.42 35.99 -40.37
CA MET A 633 13.39 37.02 -40.76
C MET A 633 14.00 36.73 -42.14
N HIS A 634 14.34 35.48 -42.45
CA HIS A 634 14.88 35.11 -43.76
C HIS A 634 13.85 35.29 -44.89
N PHE A 635 12.58 34.99 -44.63
CA PHE A 635 11.51 35.19 -45.59
C PHE A 635 11.23 36.68 -45.81
N TRP A 636 11.24 37.48 -44.74
CA TRP A 636 11.13 38.94 -44.81
C TRP A 636 12.28 39.59 -45.58
N THR A 637 13.53 39.15 -45.38
CA THR A 637 14.67 39.68 -46.14
C THR A 637 14.59 39.27 -47.61
N ARG A 638 14.22 38.02 -47.94
CA ARG A 638 14.01 37.60 -49.33
C ARG A 638 12.87 38.35 -50.04
N GLN A 639 11.77 38.66 -49.35
CA GLN A 639 10.70 39.49 -49.93
C GLN A 639 11.20 40.90 -50.26
N LYS A 640 12.09 41.49 -49.44
CA LYS A 640 12.68 42.80 -49.73
C LYS A 640 13.61 42.76 -50.96
N THR A 641 14.40 41.70 -51.15
CA THR A 641 15.30 41.58 -52.32
C THR A 641 14.52 41.42 -53.63
N LEU A 642 13.41 40.68 -53.63
CA LEU A 642 12.53 40.53 -54.81
C LEU A 642 11.79 41.81 -55.22
N VAL A 643 11.64 42.79 -54.30
CA VAL A 643 11.04 44.11 -54.60
C VAL A 643 12.08 45.09 -55.18
N VAL A 644 13.39 44.88 -54.93
CA VAL A 644 14.46 45.78 -55.39
C VAL A 644 14.90 45.49 -56.84
N ASP A 645 14.78 44.25 -57.34
CA ASP A 645 15.04 43.93 -58.75
C ASP A 645 13.91 44.38 -59.73
N GLY A 646 12.84 44.98 -59.20
CA GLY A 646 11.75 45.56 -60.00
C GLY A 646 11.98 47.00 -60.47
N GLY A 647 13.12 47.62 -60.15
CA GLY A 647 13.38 49.02 -60.50
C GLY A 647 14.85 49.39 -60.49
N ASN A 648 15.55 49.13 -61.59
CA ASN A 648 16.43 50.11 -62.25
C ASN A 648 17.09 49.50 -63.48
N GLU A 649 16.53 49.85 -64.64
CA GLU A 649 17.14 49.69 -65.95
C GLU A 649 18.07 50.89 -66.22
N SER A 650 19.31 50.59 -66.63
CA SER A 650 20.26 51.45 -67.37
C SER A 650 20.86 52.70 -66.69
N THR A 651 22.19 52.68 -66.46
CA THR A 651 23.17 53.62 -67.06
C THR A 651 24.61 53.30 -66.60
N PRO A 652 25.60 53.22 -67.51
CA PRO A 652 27.00 53.05 -67.14
C PRO A 652 27.63 54.40 -66.75
N LEU A 653 28.41 54.40 -65.66
CA LEU A 653 29.18 55.54 -65.15
C LEU A 653 30.35 55.89 -66.09
N LEU A 654 30.29 57.09 -66.67
CA LEU A 654 31.43 57.80 -67.27
C LEU A 654 32.34 58.30 -66.14
N VAL A 655 33.59 57.86 -66.14
CA VAL A 655 34.64 58.35 -65.24
C VAL A 655 35.26 59.61 -65.86
N GLU A 656 35.00 60.77 -65.27
CA GLU A 656 35.74 62.00 -65.53
C GLU A 656 37.11 61.93 -64.82
N CYS A 657 38.19 62.09 -65.58
CA CYS A 657 39.53 62.34 -65.05
C CYS A 657 39.73 63.86 -64.85
N PRO A 658 40.28 64.30 -63.71
CA PRO A 658 40.61 65.71 -63.50
C PRO A 658 41.84 66.11 -64.32
N SER A 659 41.75 67.27 -64.94
CA SER A 659 42.86 68.00 -65.54
C SER A 659 43.66 68.71 -64.44
N TYR A 660 44.97 68.51 -64.42
CA TYR A 660 45.88 69.39 -63.68
C TYR A 660 46.98 69.90 -64.61
N SER A 661 47.11 71.23 -64.58
CA SER A 661 48.05 72.05 -65.32
C SER A 661 49.48 71.92 -64.78
N SER A 662 50.41 72.08 -65.71
CA SER A 662 51.86 72.14 -65.60
C SER A 662 52.41 73.12 -64.56
N SER A 663 53.29 72.65 -63.68
CA SER A 663 54.53 73.35 -63.28
C SER A 663 55.42 72.42 -62.45
N ASP A 664 56.71 72.40 -62.80
CA ASP A 664 57.88 71.92 -62.04
C ASP A 664 58.34 70.45 -62.18
N CYS A 665 59.19 70.20 -63.19
CA CYS A 665 60.27 69.21 -63.13
C CYS A 665 61.60 69.84 -63.63
N PRO A 666 62.71 69.74 -62.87
CA PRO A 666 64.04 70.13 -63.33
C PRO A 666 64.68 69.04 -64.22
N PRO A 667 65.68 69.39 -65.06
CA PRO A 667 66.07 68.59 -66.21
C PRO A 667 67.16 67.57 -65.85
N ASN A 668 66.88 66.29 -66.05
CA ASN A 668 67.67 65.45 -66.95
C ASN A 668 67.16 64.00 -66.97
N ASN A 669 66.92 63.56 -68.21
CA ASN A 669 66.95 62.19 -68.73
C ASN A 669 65.68 61.30 -68.59
N PHE A 670 65.00 61.24 -69.75
CA PHE A 670 64.47 60.06 -70.42
C PHE A 670 63.36 59.24 -69.74
N CYS A 671 62.14 59.47 -70.23
CA CYS A 671 61.10 58.45 -70.31
C CYS A 671 61.49 57.38 -71.36
N GLN A 672 61.41 56.10 -70.98
CA GLN A 672 61.17 55.01 -71.91
C GLN A 672 60.06 54.09 -71.36
N SER A 673 59.13 53.78 -72.26
CA SER A 673 57.91 52.98 -72.12
C SER A 673 58.18 51.47 -72.03
N PRO A 674 57.17 50.64 -71.71
CA PRO A 674 57.30 49.39 -70.94
C PRO A 674 57.45 48.13 -71.81
N PRO A 675 57.70 46.96 -71.21
CA PRO A 675 57.29 45.69 -71.80
C PRO A 675 56.26 44.94 -70.95
N GLU A 676 55.51 44.13 -71.68
CA GLU A 676 54.30 43.39 -71.33
C GLU A 676 54.51 42.20 -70.38
N ALA A 677 53.40 41.86 -69.72
CA ALA A 677 52.90 40.54 -69.37
C ALA A 677 53.80 39.54 -68.61
N ARG A 678 53.37 39.21 -67.38
CA ARG A 678 53.35 37.82 -66.89
C ARG A 678 52.10 37.56 -66.05
N CYS A 679 51.31 36.58 -66.51
CA CYS A 679 50.27 35.94 -65.72
C CYS A 679 50.90 35.13 -64.57
N SER A 680 50.33 35.25 -63.37
CA SER A 680 50.26 34.13 -62.43
C SER A 680 48.99 34.23 -61.59
N SER A 681 48.20 33.17 -61.68
CA SER A 681 47.06 32.86 -60.82
C SER A 681 47.53 32.64 -59.38
N HIS A 682 46.99 33.42 -58.44
CA HIS A 682 46.95 33.01 -57.04
C HIS A 682 45.57 33.30 -56.46
N SER A 683 44.95 32.22 -55.98
CA SER A 683 43.76 32.16 -55.16
C SER A 683 43.98 32.90 -53.85
N LEU A 684 43.09 33.84 -53.51
CA LEU A 684 43.09 34.49 -52.21
C LEU A 684 42.12 33.78 -51.26
N GLY A 685 42.52 32.59 -50.82
CA GLY A 685 42.11 32.02 -49.55
C GLY A 685 43.07 32.51 -48.47
N SER A 686 42.87 33.74 -47.98
CA SER A 686 43.68 34.29 -46.88
C SER A 686 42.92 35.33 -46.05
N HIS A 687 41.68 35.00 -45.69
CA HIS A 687 40.92 35.75 -44.69
C HIS A 687 40.28 34.89 -43.60
N ILE A 688 40.50 33.56 -43.61
CA ILE A 688 39.93 32.64 -42.61
C ILE A 688 40.96 32.25 -41.53
N SER A 689 42.27 32.28 -41.81
CA SER A 689 43.28 31.86 -40.81
C SER A 689 43.66 32.92 -39.77
N ALA A 690 43.23 34.18 -39.94
CA ALA A 690 43.53 35.25 -38.97
C ALA A 690 42.48 35.35 -37.84
N GLN A 691 41.26 34.84 -38.06
CA GLN A 691 40.18 34.86 -37.07
C GLN A 691 40.14 33.60 -36.17
N GLU A 692 40.70 32.47 -36.63
CA GLU A 692 40.83 31.26 -35.78
C GLU A 692 41.92 31.41 -34.72
N GLN A 693 42.99 32.17 -35.01
CA GLN A 693 44.12 32.34 -34.09
C GLN A 693 43.82 33.33 -32.94
N GLU A 694 42.97 34.34 -33.18
CA GLU A 694 42.54 35.31 -32.15
C GLU A 694 41.49 34.71 -31.17
N MET A 695 40.81 33.63 -31.58
CA MET A 695 39.81 32.96 -30.76
C MET A 695 40.42 31.88 -29.84
N GLU A 696 41.50 31.22 -30.27
CA GLU A 696 42.26 30.29 -29.41
C GLU A 696 43.01 30.99 -28.28
N ASP A 697 43.53 32.20 -28.50
CA ASP A 697 44.25 32.95 -27.44
C ASP A 697 43.30 33.51 -26.37
N ARG A 698 42.04 33.86 -26.73
CA ARG A 698 41.03 34.28 -25.75
C ARG A 698 40.46 33.15 -24.90
N LEU A 699 40.63 31.88 -25.30
CA LEU A 699 40.20 30.72 -24.53
C LEU A 699 41.24 30.24 -23.50
N LYS A 700 42.47 30.78 -23.51
CA LYS A 700 43.53 30.42 -22.56
C LYS A 700 43.71 31.40 -21.39
N GLU A 701 43.08 32.56 -21.40
CA GLU A 701 43.15 33.56 -20.31
C GLU A 701 41.91 33.59 -19.40
N GLY A 702 41.09 32.54 -19.40
CA GLY A 702 39.87 32.46 -18.61
C GLY A 702 39.59 31.09 -17.99
N VAL A 703 40.57 30.50 -17.29
CA VAL A 703 40.41 29.43 -16.29
C VAL A 703 41.35 29.69 -15.12
#